data_AF-A0A1F4C4T1-F1
#
_entry.id   AF-A0A1F4C4T1-F1
#
_cell.length_a   1.000
_cell.length_b   1.000
_cell.length_c   1.000
_cell.angle_alpha   90.00
_cell.angle_beta   90.00
_cell.angle_gamma   90.00
#
_symmetry.space_group_name_H-M   'P 1'
#
loop_
_entity.id
_entity.type
_entity.pdbx_description
1 polymer ?
#
loop_
_entity_poly.entity_id
_entity_poly.type
_entity_poly.pdbx_seq_one_letter_code
_entity_poly.pdbx_strand_id
1 'polypeptide(L)'
;MANILGVFGFLTASLWAVAALAQTPPNSVEAFNVSRQSGKVIVKLTLKEALKSQPGSFTVANPARIAIDLPNTVNGLGRNGQSIGEGELVSMNMVQAGERTRMVLNLRQLVGYDTQIDGKNLMIILGAAPAASASSGAAVTHFVESKQVDTHTVRDIDFRRGKAGEGRIVVDLSDSSTGIDIRAQGQNLVIDFFKTSLPDKLRRNLDVTDFGTPVQSINTFGQGENARMVITPKGLWEHSAYQTDTQFVVEVKQLVADPNKLTQGSKAGFSGEKLSLNFQNVEVRSVLNVIADFTDLNIITSDAVGGSLTLRLKDVPWDQALQIILDTRGLDMRKNGNVVWIAPRDELATKEKLTLESQQQIGELEAVRTESFVLNYQKASEVQALLSSTTQKILSKRGSAVVDARTNTVFVQDVPARLEEVRRLIAQIDVAVRQVMIEARIVEAKDTFSKNLGARLGYNQALPGGDSLGRNVLRTSLGSSLSNNALLTTNAAATQQLSVGVADINLGQNVNLPATGLGGFNAGVISAILFNRGFTRFLTLELSALEADGKGKIISSPRVLTGDKVEAVIEQGEELPYQSATSSGATSISFRKANLSLKVKPQITPDGNIIMTLDINKDSVGRTTTAGFGIDTKHVKTEVLVENGGTVVIGGIYTQDEAMTTTKVPLFGDIPLLGNLFRNTEKQDNKTELLVFITPRIVDDRLSVR
;
A
#
# COMPACT_ATOMS: atom_id res chain seq x y z
N MET A 1 -1.44 -76.69 -28.48
CA MET A 1 -2.79 -76.35 -28.98
C MET A 1 -2.60 -75.20 -29.97
N ALA A 2 -2.42 -75.52 -31.26
CA ALA A 2 -3.45 -75.40 -32.30
C ALA A 2 -3.84 -73.92 -32.53
N ASN A 3 -3.13 -73.23 -33.44
CA ASN A 3 -3.53 -72.93 -34.83
C ASN A 3 -4.61 -71.82 -34.87
N ILE A 4 -4.45 -70.68 -35.57
CA ILE A 4 -4.24 -70.56 -37.02
C ILE A 4 -3.50 -69.24 -37.39
N LEU A 5 -2.44 -69.40 -38.22
CA LEU A 5 -1.71 -68.44 -39.09
C LEU A 5 -2.65 -67.66 -40.04
N GLY A 6 -2.36 -66.51 -40.67
CA GLY A 6 -1.18 -65.84 -41.24
C GLY A 6 -1.74 -64.85 -42.30
N VAL A 7 -1.12 -63.76 -42.77
CA VAL A 7 -0.02 -63.64 -43.76
C VAL A 7 0.14 -62.10 -43.93
N PHE A 8 1.31 -61.49 -43.75
CA PHE A 8 2.35 -61.14 -44.75
C PHE A 8 3.50 -60.54 -43.92
N GLY A 9 4.79 -60.82 -44.04
CA GLY A 9 5.54 -61.53 -45.07
C GLY A 9 6.76 -60.68 -45.48
N PHE A 10 7.92 -60.94 -44.82
CA PHE A 10 9.31 -60.76 -45.34
C PHE A 10 9.81 -59.30 -45.55
N LEU A 11 11.09 -58.89 -45.40
CA LEU A 11 12.37 -59.47 -44.93
C LEU A 11 13.45 -58.35 -44.99
N THR A 12 14.57 -58.57 -44.28
CA THR A 12 15.97 -58.18 -44.60
C THR A 12 16.53 -56.77 -44.37
N ALA A 13 17.71 -56.81 -43.74
CA ALA A 13 18.71 -55.78 -43.54
C ALA A 13 19.48 -55.40 -44.82
N SER A 14 19.97 -54.15 -44.91
CA SER A 14 21.40 -53.78 -45.09
C SER A 14 21.61 -52.33 -45.59
N LEU A 15 22.61 -51.69 -44.96
CA LEU A 15 23.55 -50.63 -45.40
C LEU A 15 23.12 -49.32 -46.13
N TRP A 16 23.58 -48.22 -45.53
CA TRP A 16 24.23 -47.02 -46.11
C TRP A 16 23.54 -46.25 -47.25
N ALA A 17 23.19 -44.98 -47.00
CA ALA A 17 23.72 -43.82 -47.74
C ALA A 17 23.11 -42.52 -47.21
N VAL A 18 23.98 -41.54 -46.96
CA VAL A 18 23.64 -40.12 -46.77
C VAL A 18 23.02 -39.60 -48.06
N ALA A 19 21.76 -39.17 -48.00
CA ALA A 19 21.17 -38.26 -48.97
C ALA A 19 20.80 -36.97 -48.23
N ALA A 20 21.69 -35.99 -48.31
CA ALA A 20 21.36 -34.60 -47.98
C ALA A 20 20.38 -34.07 -49.03
N LEU A 21 19.08 -34.19 -48.75
CA LEU A 21 18.07 -33.36 -49.40
C LEU A 21 17.97 -32.06 -48.60
N ALA A 22 18.85 -31.11 -48.94
CA ALA A 22 18.60 -29.72 -48.59
C ALA A 22 17.36 -29.26 -49.38
N GLN A 23 16.19 -29.31 -48.75
CA GLN A 23 15.03 -28.61 -49.27
C GLN A 23 15.38 -27.12 -49.25
N THR A 24 15.61 -26.57 -50.44
CA THR A 24 15.82 -25.12 -50.58
C THR A 24 14.46 -24.46 -50.38
N PRO A 25 14.30 -23.55 -49.41
CA PRO A 25 13.02 -22.89 -49.23
C PRO A 25 12.63 -22.13 -50.51
N PRO A 26 11.37 -22.23 -50.98
CA PRO A 26 10.95 -21.68 -52.27
C PRO A 26 10.95 -20.15 -52.30
N ASN A 27 10.88 -19.49 -51.14
CA ASN A 27 10.76 -18.04 -51.02
C ASN A 27 12.06 -17.39 -50.55
N SER A 28 12.31 -16.15 -50.98
CA SER A 28 13.48 -15.36 -50.58
C SER A 28 13.11 -13.90 -50.37
N VAL A 29 13.75 -13.25 -49.40
CA VAL A 29 13.63 -11.80 -49.19
C VAL A 29 14.47 -11.06 -50.21
N GLU A 30 13.84 -10.32 -51.12
CA GLU A 30 14.52 -9.64 -52.24
C GLU A 30 14.83 -8.16 -51.94
N ALA A 31 13.97 -7.48 -51.20
CA ALA A 31 14.20 -6.08 -50.84
C ALA A 31 13.64 -5.71 -49.46
N PHE A 32 14.30 -4.73 -48.82
CA PHE A 32 13.90 -4.15 -47.55
C PHE A 32 13.97 -2.63 -47.65
N ASN A 33 12.83 -1.96 -47.52
CA ASN A 33 12.71 -0.50 -47.61
C ASN A 33 11.99 0.05 -46.38
N VAL A 34 12.42 1.21 -45.90
CA VAL A 34 11.79 1.91 -44.78
C VAL A 34 11.41 3.30 -45.25
N SER A 35 10.19 3.73 -44.92
CA SER A 35 9.68 5.06 -45.24
C SER A 35 8.88 5.61 -44.07
N ARG A 36 8.81 6.93 -43.96
CA ARG A 36 8.01 7.61 -42.94
C ARG A 36 6.82 8.31 -43.60
N GLN A 37 5.61 8.01 -43.14
CA GLN A 37 4.39 8.64 -43.64
C GLN A 37 3.47 8.99 -42.47
N SER A 38 3.06 10.26 -42.38
CA SER A 38 2.12 10.76 -41.35
C SER A 38 2.48 10.37 -39.90
N GLY A 39 3.78 10.46 -39.55
CA GLY A 39 4.27 10.15 -38.21
C GLY A 39 4.44 8.66 -37.89
N LYS A 40 4.08 7.76 -38.80
CA LYS A 40 4.31 6.30 -38.69
C LYS A 40 5.53 5.89 -39.50
N VAL A 41 6.26 4.87 -39.04
CA VAL A 41 7.38 4.25 -39.77
C VAL A 41 6.85 3.00 -40.45
N ILE A 42 6.91 2.96 -41.78
CA ILE A 42 6.46 1.85 -42.60
C ILE A 42 7.68 1.09 -43.11
N VAL A 43 7.80 -0.16 -42.68
CA VAL A 43 8.81 -1.10 -43.16
C VAL A 43 8.17 -1.99 -44.21
N LYS A 44 8.70 -1.97 -45.43
CA LYS A 44 8.25 -2.77 -46.57
C LYS A 44 9.29 -3.83 -46.91
N LEU A 45 8.91 -5.09 -46.73
CA LEU A 45 9.70 -6.26 -47.10
C LEU A 45 9.15 -6.85 -48.40
N THR A 46 9.97 -6.96 -49.45
CA THR A 46 9.58 -7.57 -50.74
C THR A 46 10.10 -9.00 -50.82
N LEU A 47 9.22 -9.95 -51.09
CA LEU A 47 9.51 -11.38 -51.17
C LEU A 47 9.38 -11.88 -52.62
N LYS A 48 10.07 -12.97 -52.96
CA LYS A 48 9.98 -13.62 -54.27
C LYS A 48 8.55 -14.11 -54.57
N GLU A 49 7.90 -14.68 -53.56
CA GLU A 49 6.51 -15.15 -53.57
C GLU A 49 5.70 -14.55 -52.40
N ALA A 50 4.38 -14.43 -52.59
CA ALA A 50 3.47 -13.92 -51.57
C ALA A 50 3.36 -14.87 -50.36
N LEU A 51 3.29 -14.31 -49.15
CA LEU A 51 3.05 -15.11 -47.93
C LEU A 51 1.60 -15.63 -47.91
N LYS A 52 1.43 -16.91 -47.58
CA LYS A 52 0.12 -17.57 -47.49
C LYS A 52 -0.68 -17.17 -46.24
N SER A 53 0.00 -16.72 -45.19
CA SER A 53 -0.57 -16.28 -43.91
C SER A 53 0.31 -15.21 -43.28
N GLN A 54 -0.24 -14.42 -42.35
CA GLN A 54 0.54 -13.45 -41.58
C GLN A 54 1.68 -14.16 -40.81
N PRO A 55 2.91 -13.63 -40.86
CA PRO A 55 4.04 -14.22 -40.15
C PRO A 55 3.88 -14.03 -38.63
N GLY A 56 4.32 -15.02 -37.85
CA GLY A 56 4.31 -14.89 -36.39
C GLY A 56 5.29 -13.82 -35.94
N SER A 57 4.90 -13.02 -34.94
CA SER A 57 5.73 -11.94 -34.40
C SER A 57 5.64 -11.85 -32.89
N PHE A 58 6.74 -11.44 -32.25
CA PHE A 58 6.81 -11.23 -30.80
C PHE A 58 7.64 -9.98 -30.48
N THR A 59 7.34 -9.36 -29.35
CA THR A 59 8.01 -8.13 -28.89
C THR A 59 8.74 -8.36 -27.58
N VAL A 60 9.94 -7.79 -27.46
CA VAL A 60 10.73 -7.78 -26.23
C VAL A 60 10.83 -6.33 -25.76
N ALA A 61 10.50 -6.05 -24.50
CA ALA A 61 10.44 -4.67 -24.00
C ALA A 61 11.80 -4.11 -23.58
N ASN A 62 12.73 -4.96 -23.11
CA ASN A 62 14.02 -4.51 -22.61
C ASN A 62 15.18 -5.45 -23.03
N PRO A 63 15.98 -5.11 -24.05
CA PRO A 63 15.86 -3.92 -24.93
C PRO A 63 14.69 -4.03 -25.91
N ALA A 64 14.12 -2.89 -26.33
CA ALA A 64 12.94 -2.81 -27.20
C ALA A 64 13.22 -3.42 -28.60
N ARG A 65 12.57 -4.56 -28.90
CA ARG A 65 12.73 -5.30 -30.16
C ARG A 65 11.41 -5.89 -30.64
N ILE A 66 11.20 -5.93 -31.96
CA ILE A 66 10.13 -6.69 -32.61
C ILE A 66 10.78 -7.76 -33.46
N ALA A 67 10.47 -9.03 -33.22
CA ALA A 67 10.95 -10.15 -34.02
C ALA A 67 9.79 -10.74 -34.84
N ILE A 68 10.02 -10.94 -36.13
CA ILE A 68 9.05 -11.45 -37.11
C ILE A 68 9.65 -12.69 -37.75
N ASP A 69 8.93 -13.80 -37.68
CA ASP A 69 9.37 -15.09 -38.20
C ASP A 69 8.73 -15.37 -39.56
N LEU A 70 9.56 -15.43 -40.60
CA LEU A 70 9.17 -15.75 -41.97
C LEU A 70 9.34 -17.26 -42.19
N PRO A 71 8.25 -18.03 -42.36
CA PRO A 71 8.35 -19.46 -42.66
C PRO A 71 8.76 -19.67 -44.12
N ASN A 72 9.51 -20.75 -44.38
CA ASN A 72 9.95 -21.19 -45.70
C ASN A 72 10.58 -20.09 -46.57
N THR A 73 11.28 -19.15 -45.93
CA THR A 73 11.86 -17.97 -46.58
C THR A 73 13.33 -17.86 -46.22
N VAL A 74 14.22 -17.72 -47.22
CA VAL A 74 15.65 -17.46 -47.03
C VAL A 74 15.97 -15.95 -47.08
N ASN A 75 17.09 -15.55 -46.47
CA ASN A 75 17.58 -14.18 -46.60
C ASN A 75 18.25 -13.96 -47.98
N GLY A 76 17.55 -13.29 -48.91
CA GLY A 76 18.06 -12.94 -50.23
C GLY A 76 18.65 -11.52 -50.33
N LEU A 77 18.72 -10.75 -49.23
CA LEU A 77 19.19 -9.36 -49.22
C LEU A 77 20.71 -9.23 -49.36
N GLY A 78 21.45 -10.34 -49.28
CA GLY A 78 22.92 -10.36 -49.27
C GLY A 78 23.57 -9.78 -48.00
N ARG A 79 22.78 -9.42 -46.99
CA ARG A 79 23.24 -8.86 -45.71
C ARG A 79 22.36 -9.33 -44.56
N ASN A 80 22.96 -9.53 -43.39
CA ASN A 80 22.26 -9.99 -42.17
C ASN A 80 21.83 -8.85 -41.25
N GLY A 81 22.19 -7.60 -41.56
CA GLY A 81 21.78 -6.45 -40.77
C GLY A 81 21.91 -5.13 -41.54
N GLN A 82 21.12 -4.15 -41.13
CA GLN A 82 21.11 -2.81 -41.70
C GLN A 82 20.76 -1.78 -40.61
N SER A 83 21.58 -0.73 -40.49
CA SER A 83 21.24 0.45 -39.68
C SER A 83 20.29 1.35 -40.48
N ILE A 84 19.21 1.81 -39.84
CA ILE A 84 18.10 2.52 -40.50
C ILE A 84 17.96 3.91 -39.91
N GLY A 85 17.86 4.01 -38.57
CA GLY A 85 17.79 5.29 -37.86
C GLY A 85 16.53 6.14 -38.12
N GLU A 86 15.46 5.56 -38.67
CA GLU A 86 14.23 6.27 -39.04
C GLU A 86 13.15 6.15 -37.98
N GLY A 87 12.77 7.28 -37.38
CA GLY A 87 11.79 7.34 -36.29
C GLY A 87 12.21 6.45 -35.11
N GLU A 88 11.35 5.51 -34.75
CA GLU A 88 11.58 4.58 -33.63
C GLU A 88 12.44 3.37 -34.02
N LEU A 89 12.65 3.13 -35.31
CA LEU A 89 13.41 1.99 -35.83
C LEU A 89 14.90 2.32 -35.94
N VAL A 90 15.71 1.68 -35.09
CA VAL A 90 17.16 1.87 -35.06
C VAL A 90 17.85 1.04 -36.14
N SER A 91 17.60 -0.27 -36.15
CA SER A 91 18.24 -1.20 -37.07
C SER A 91 17.39 -2.45 -37.28
N MET A 92 17.66 -3.19 -38.34
CA MET A 92 17.09 -4.51 -38.62
C MET A 92 18.20 -5.54 -38.71
N ASN A 93 18.00 -6.73 -38.15
CA ASN A 93 18.84 -7.90 -38.31
C ASN A 93 18.00 -9.07 -38.86
N MET A 94 18.59 -9.92 -39.68
CA MET A 94 17.98 -11.16 -40.17
C MET A 94 18.86 -12.34 -39.80
N VAL A 95 18.26 -13.35 -39.17
CA VAL A 95 18.92 -14.60 -38.78
C VAL A 95 18.15 -15.75 -39.40
N GLN A 96 18.83 -16.52 -40.24
CA GLN A 96 18.25 -17.69 -40.90
C GLN A 96 18.64 -18.96 -40.13
N ALA A 97 17.65 -19.78 -39.77
CA ALA A 97 17.84 -21.06 -39.09
C ALA A 97 16.87 -22.11 -39.66
N GLY A 98 17.41 -23.10 -40.37
CA GLY A 98 16.61 -24.13 -41.05
C GLY A 98 15.66 -23.51 -42.09
N GLU A 99 14.37 -23.82 -41.97
CA GLU A 99 13.31 -23.33 -42.86
C GLU A 99 12.71 -21.97 -42.43
N ARG A 100 13.25 -21.32 -41.39
CA ARG A 100 12.71 -20.04 -40.87
C ARG A 100 13.76 -18.95 -40.91
N THR A 101 13.36 -17.77 -41.37
CA THR A 101 14.16 -16.54 -41.23
C THR A 101 13.50 -15.62 -40.22
N ARG A 102 14.22 -15.30 -39.14
CA ARG A 102 13.78 -14.35 -38.11
C ARG A 102 14.34 -12.97 -38.43
N MET A 103 13.46 -12.01 -38.66
CA MET A 103 13.80 -10.59 -38.79
C MET A 103 13.58 -9.89 -37.45
N VAL A 104 14.63 -9.30 -36.88
CA VAL A 104 14.61 -8.55 -35.63
C VAL A 104 14.77 -7.06 -35.90
N LEU A 105 13.74 -6.28 -35.59
CA LEU A 105 13.73 -4.82 -35.63
C LEU A 105 14.11 -4.29 -34.24
N ASN A 106 15.24 -3.60 -34.13
CA ASN A 106 15.66 -2.93 -32.89
C ASN A 106 15.05 -1.54 -32.84
N LEU A 107 14.41 -1.21 -31.71
CA LEU A 107 13.69 0.05 -31.53
C LEU A 107 14.34 0.92 -30.44
N ARG A 108 14.10 2.25 -30.48
CA ARG A 108 14.49 3.16 -29.38
C ARG A 108 13.58 2.99 -28.17
N GLN A 109 12.29 2.80 -28.41
CA GLN A 109 11.26 2.51 -27.41
C GLN A 109 10.22 1.56 -28.01
N LEU A 110 9.52 0.81 -27.15
CA LEU A 110 8.50 -0.13 -27.58
C LEU A 110 7.30 0.64 -28.17
N VAL A 111 6.96 0.36 -29.42
CA VAL A 111 5.80 0.95 -30.11
C VAL A 111 4.85 -0.13 -30.62
N GLY A 112 3.57 0.22 -30.78
CA GLY A 112 2.60 -0.65 -31.42
C GLY A 112 2.94 -0.84 -32.91
N TYR A 113 2.64 -2.02 -33.44
CA TYR A 113 2.82 -2.31 -34.86
C TYR A 113 1.62 -3.08 -35.42
N ASP A 114 1.38 -2.89 -36.72
CA ASP A 114 0.44 -3.68 -37.51
C ASP A 114 1.18 -4.31 -38.69
N THR A 115 0.75 -5.49 -39.15
CA THR A 115 1.36 -6.18 -40.30
C THR A 115 0.32 -6.47 -41.38
N GLN A 116 0.62 -6.08 -42.61
CA GLN A 116 -0.28 -6.24 -43.75
C GLN A 116 0.46 -6.94 -44.89
N ILE A 117 -0.18 -7.93 -45.51
CA ILE A 117 0.33 -8.60 -46.70
C ILE A 117 -0.33 -7.95 -47.92
N ASP A 118 0.49 -7.39 -48.80
CA ASP A 118 0.09 -6.81 -50.07
C ASP A 118 0.83 -7.51 -51.21
N GLY A 119 0.23 -8.61 -51.70
CA GLY A 119 0.85 -9.49 -52.69
C GLY A 119 2.20 -10.03 -52.22
N LYS A 120 3.28 -9.65 -52.92
CA LYS A 120 4.67 -10.02 -52.58
C LYS A 120 5.28 -9.17 -51.47
N ASN A 121 4.58 -8.14 -51.00
CA ASN A 121 5.08 -7.21 -50.00
C ASN A 121 4.48 -7.52 -48.63
N LEU A 122 5.33 -7.60 -47.62
CA LEU A 122 4.92 -7.55 -46.21
C LEU A 122 5.20 -6.13 -45.70
N MET A 123 4.14 -5.42 -45.31
CA MET A 123 4.21 -4.09 -44.73
C MET A 123 4.07 -4.18 -43.22
N ILE A 124 5.00 -3.57 -42.49
CA ILE A 124 4.97 -3.46 -41.03
C ILE A 124 4.89 -1.98 -40.69
N ILE A 125 3.77 -1.56 -40.08
CA ILE A 125 3.47 -0.17 -39.79
C ILE A 125 3.69 0.05 -38.30
N LEU A 126 4.78 0.73 -37.95
CA LEU A 126 5.13 1.12 -36.58
C LEU A 126 4.48 2.47 -36.26
N GLY A 127 3.71 2.53 -35.17
CA GLY A 127 3.03 3.76 -34.73
C GLY A 127 2.97 3.87 -33.21
N ALA A 128 2.90 5.11 -32.71
CA ALA A 128 2.65 5.37 -31.30
C ALA A 128 1.32 4.70 -30.91
N ALA A 129 1.32 3.95 -29.81
CA ALA A 129 0.12 3.33 -29.27
C ALA A 129 -0.95 4.42 -29.03
N PRO A 130 -2.22 4.21 -29.42
CA PRO A 130 -3.27 5.15 -29.09
C PRO A 130 -3.40 5.25 -27.57
N ALA A 131 -3.33 6.48 -27.05
CA ALA A 131 -3.71 6.76 -25.67
C ALA A 131 -5.16 6.31 -25.46
N ALA A 132 -5.36 5.38 -24.53
CA ALA A 132 -6.68 4.92 -24.13
C ALA A 132 -7.49 6.12 -23.62
N SER A 133 -8.44 6.56 -24.43
CA SER A 133 -9.46 7.51 -24.02
C SER A 133 -10.55 6.76 -23.28
N ALA A 134 -10.78 7.17 -22.04
CA ALA A 134 -11.95 6.77 -21.27
C ALA A 134 -13.22 7.31 -21.94
N SER A 135 -14.22 6.45 -22.12
CA SER A 135 -15.60 6.88 -22.30
C SER A 135 -16.54 5.99 -21.49
N SER A 136 -17.33 6.66 -20.66
CA SER A 136 -18.45 6.16 -19.87
C SER A 136 -19.67 5.88 -20.75
N GLY A 137 -20.39 4.79 -20.48
CA GLY A 137 -21.75 4.57 -20.99
C GLY A 137 -22.29 3.20 -20.59
N ALA A 138 -23.42 3.19 -19.87
CA ALA A 138 -24.03 2.01 -19.28
C ALA A 138 -24.90 1.18 -20.26
N ALA A 139 -24.83 -0.14 -20.06
CA ALA A 139 -25.82 -1.22 -20.21
C ALA A 139 -26.64 -1.42 -21.51
N VAL A 140 -26.43 -2.58 -22.17
CA VAL A 140 -27.48 -3.57 -22.58
C VAL A 140 -26.82 -4.96 -22.73
N THR A 141 -27.44 -6.00 -22.17
CA THR A 141 -27.14 -7.44 -22.35
C THR A 141 -27.83 -8.00 -23.60
N HIS A 142 -27.16 -8.89 -24.37
CA HIS A 142 -27.74 -10.06 -25.09
C HIS A 142 -26.59 -11.03 -25.55
N PHE A 143 -26.95 -12.31 -25.70
CA PHE A 143 -26.11 -13.51 -25.80
C PHE A 143 -25.77 -13.98 -27.25
N VAL A 144 -24.65 -14.75 -27.37
CA VAL A 144 -24.16 -15.66 -28.45
C VAL A 144 -23.66 -14.98 -29.75
N GLU A 145 -22.53 -15.28 -30.42
CA GLU A 145 -21.56 -16.39 -30.46
C GLU A 145 -20.17 -15.89 -30.93
N SER A 146 -19.12 -16.49 -30.36
CA SER A 146 -17.72 -16.61 -30.78
C SER A 146 -17.11 -15.60 -31.78
N LYS A 147 -16.29 -14.69 -31.23
CA LYS A 147 -15.07 -14.24 -31.90
C LYS A 147 -13.92 -14.70 -31.03
N GLN A 148 -13.13 -15.67 -31.51
CA GLN A 148 -11.99 -16.25 -30.81
C GLN A 148 -11.02 -15.14 -30.41
N VAL A 149 -11.11 -14.71 -29.16
CA VAL A 149 -10.01 -14.13 -28.41
C VAL A 149 -9.28 -15.35 -27.88
N ASP A 150 -7.99 -15.51 -28.22
CA ASP A 150 -7.15 -16.56 -27.62
C ASP A 150 -7.03 -16.26 -26.12
N THR A 151 -8.03 -16.68 -25.35
CA THR A 151 -8.02 -16.61 -23.89
C THR A 151 -7.26 -17.82 -23.40
N HIS A 152 -6.02 -17.60 -23.02
CA HIS A 152 -5.18 -18.64 -22.45
C HIS A 152 -5.67 -18.90 -21.01
N THR A 153 -5.53 -20.13 -20.52
CA THR A 153 -5.91 -20.49 -19.16
C THR A 153 -4.85 -21.37 -18.53
N VAL A 154 -4.49 -21.12 -17.28
CA VAL A 154 -3.68 -22.09 -16.51
C VAL A 154 -4.59 -23.24 -16.08
N ARG A 155 -4.28 -24.46 -16.54
CA ARG A 155 -5.05 -25.67 -16.23
C ARG A 155 -4.68 -26.25 -14.87
N ASP A 156 -3.38 -26.32 -14.59
CA ASP A 156 -2.85 -26.88 -13.36
C ASP A 156 -1.47 -26.32 -13.00
N ILE A 157 -1.13 -26.38 -11.71
CA ILE A 157 0.18 -26.01 -11.17
C ILE A 157 0.61 -27.11 -10.20
N ASP A 158 1.63 -27.85 -10.58
CA ASP A 158 2.18 -28.97 -9.81
C ASP A 158 3.61 -28.64 -9.35
N PHE A 159 3.98 -29.17 -8.18
CA PHE A 159 5.31 -29.03 -7.61
C PHE A 159 5.90 -30.40 -7.30
N ARG A 160 7.12 -30.66 -7.80
CA ARG A 160 7.85 -31.90 -7.55
C ARG A 160 9.28 -31.62 -7.16
N ARG A 161 9.80 -32.47 -6.27
CA ARG A 161 11.25 -32.55 -6.02
C ARG A 161 11.91 -33.34 -7.15
N GLY A 162 12.89 -32.75 -7.81
CA GLY A 162 13.71 -33.40 -8.82
C GLY A 162 14.78 -34.33 -8.23
N LYS A 163 15.46 -35.09 -9.08
CA LYS A 163 16.39 -36.16 -8.65
C LYS A 163 17.64 -35.62 -7.95
N ALA A 164 18.04 -34.38 -8.24
CA ALA A 164 19.21 -33.73 -7.64
C ALA A 164 18.83 -32.73 -6.52
N GLY A 165 17.59 -32.77 -6.02
CA GLY A 165 17.10 -31.88 -4.96
C GLY A 165 16.61 -30.52 -5.44
N GLU A 166 16.49 -30.33 -6.76
CA GLU A 166 15.89 -29.16 -7.37
C GLU A 166 14.37 -29.09 -7.14
N GLY A 167 13.84 -27.87 -6.98
CA GLY A 167 12.40 -27.63 -7.01
C GLY A 167 11.94 -27.52 -8.45
N ARG A 168 11.09 -28.46 -8.91
CA ARG A 168 10.51 -28.45 -10.26
C ARG A 168 9.05 -28.03 -10.17
N ILE A 169 8.74 -26.86 -10.73
CA ILE A 169 7.39 -26.34 -10.90
C ILE A 169 6.95 -26.70 -12.32
N VAL A 170 5.79 -27.35 -12.46
CA VAL A 170 5.19 -27.68 -13.75
C VAL A 170 3.85 -26.96 -13.85
N VAL A 171 3.72 -26.08 -14.84
CA VAL A 171 2.50 -25.33 -15.12
C VAL A 171 1.90 -25.86 -16.41
N ASP A 172 0.71 -26.43 -16.34
CA ASP A 172 -0.02 -26.88 -17.53
C ASP A 172 -0.90 -25.74 -18.06
N LEU A 173 -0.71 -25.39 -19.32
CA LEU A 173 -1.35 -24.28 -20.01
C LEU A 173 -2.42 -24.81 -20.97
N SER A 174 -3.34 -23.93 -21.41
CA SER A 174 -4.35 -24.29 -22.40
C SER A 174 -3.75 -24.68 -23.75
N ASP A 175 -2.64 -24.05 -24.11
CA ASP A 175 -2.01 -24.07 -25.43
C ASP A 175 -0.56 -23.55 -25.35
N SER A 176 0.22 -23.85 -26.39
CA SER A 176 1.65 -23.49 -26.47
C SER A 176 1.92 -22.03 -26.86
N SER A 177 0.89 -21.26 -27.25
CA SER A 177 1.02 -19.86 -27.69
C SER A 177 0.99 -18.83 -26.56
N THR A 178 0.81 -19.29 -25.31
CA THR A 178 0.84 -18.42 -24.13
C THR A 178 2.16 -17.65 -24.03
N GLY A 179 2.11 -16.32 -23.98
CA GLY A 179 3.29 -15.49 -23.74
C GLY A 179 3.75 -15.57 -22.29
N ILE A 180 5.02 -15.88 -22.05
CA ILE A 180 5.60 -16.03 -20.70
C ILE A 180 6.80 -15.09 -20.55
N ASP A 181 6.79 -14.23 -19.54
CA ASP A 181 7.96 -13.43 -19.12
C ASP A 181 8.48 -13.94 -17.77
N ILE A 182 9.80 -14.07 -17.64
CA ILE A 182 10.46 -14.55 -16.43
C ILE A 182 11.50 -13.53 -16.04
N ARG A 183 11.45 -13.06 -14.80
CA ARG A 183 12.41 -12.12 -14.26
C ARG A 183 12.78 -12.42 -12.82
N ALA A 184 14.07 -12.29 -12.50
CA ALA A 184 14.55 -12.27 -11.13
C ALA A 184 14.29 -10.87 -10.53
N GLN A 185 13.49 -10.79 -9.48
CA GLN A 185 13.18 -9.56 -8.76
C GLN A 185 13.62 -9.70 -7.30
N GLY A 186 14.83 -9.21 -6.99
CA GLY A 186 15.45 -9.39 -5.67
C GLY A 186 15.81 -10.85 -5.43
N GLN A 187 15.29 -11.44 -4.34
CA GLN A 187 15.45 -12.88 -4.06
C GLN A 187 14.37 -13.76 -4.70
N ASN A 188 13.33 -13.16 -5.30
CA ASN A 188 12.21 -13.90 -5.88
C ASN A 188 12.35 -14.08 -7.39
N LEU A 189 11.77 -15.16 -7.91
CA LEU A 189 11.59 -15.40 -9.34
C LEU A 189 10.13 -15.11 -9.70
N VAL A 190 9.90 -14.12 -10.55
CA VAL A 190 8.56 -13.67 -10.96
C VAL A 190 8.31 -14.11 -12.40
N ILE A 191 7.18 -14.78 -12.62
CA ILE A 191 6.75 -15.30 -13.91
C ILE A 191 5.39 -14.68 -14.24
N ASP A 192 5.30 -14.00 -15.38
CA ASP A 192 4.08 -13.40 -15.89
C ASP A 192 3.58 -14.19 -17.11
N PHE A 193 2.36 -14.72 -17.03
CA PHE A 193 1.63 -15.35 -18.13
C PHE A 193 0.69 -14.31 -18.74
N PHE A 194 1.00 -13.86 -19.96
CA PHE A 194 0.24 -12.81 -20.64
C PHE A 194 -1.10 -13.31 -21.17
N LYS A 195 -2.15 -12.48 -21.04
CA LYS A 195 -3.51 -12.80 -21.53
C LYS A 195 -4.00 -14.17 -21.07
N THR A 196 -3.60 -14.57 -19.87
CA THR A 196 -3.85 -15.87 -19.30
C THR A 196 -4.73 -15.73 -18.06
N SER A 197 -5.92 -16.31 -18.12
CA SER A 197 -6.81 -16.36 -16.97
C SER A 197 -6.39 -17.46 -15.99
N LEU A 198 -6.49 -17.15 -14.69
CA LEU A 198 -6.17 -18.06 -13.60
C LEU A 198 -7.47 -18.46 -12.86
N PRO A 199 -7.89 -19.73 -12.94
CA PRO A 199 -9.04 -20.23 -12.18
C PRO A 199 -8.88 -20.02 -10.67
N ASP A 200 -9.96 -19.72 -9.95
CA ASP A 200 -9.91 -19.43 -8.51
C ASP A 200 -9.30 -20.57 -7.67
N LYS A 201 -9.47 -21.83 -8.11
CA LYS A 201 -8.86 -23.01 -7.45
C LYS A 201 -7.32 -23.00 -7.46
N LEU A 202 -6.70 -22.26 -8.40
CA LEU A 202 -5.24 -22.13 -8.53
C LEU A 202 -4.73 -20.80 -7.94
N ARG A 203 -5.61 -19.92 -7.44
CA ARG A 203 -5.25 -18.70 -6.71
C ARG A 203 -4.89 -19.00 -5.26
N ARG A 204 -3.77 -19.67 -5.07
CA ARG A 204 -3.30 -20.10 -3.75
C ARG A 204 -1.81 -19.91 -3.60
N ASN A 205 -1.38 -19.77 -2.35
CA ASN A 205 0.01 -19.86 -1.97
C ASN A 205 0.32 -21.32 -1.60
N LEU A 206 1.23 -21.95 -2.33
CA LEU A 206 1.71 -23.30 -2.03
C LEU A 206 2.95 -23.18 -1.15
N ASP A 207 2.88 -23.69 0.08
CA ASP A 207 4.06 -23.93 0.91
C ASP A 207 4.67 -25.29 0.49
N VAL A 208 5.93 -25.26 0.07
CA VAL A 208 6.65 -26.44 -0.43
C VAL A 208 7.92 -26.71 0.37
N THR A 209 8.03 -26.12 1.57
CA THR A 209 9.19 -26.29 2.46
C THR A 209 9.44 -27.75 2.87
N ASP A 210 8.38 -28.55 3.03
CA ASP A 210 8.46 -29.98 3.41
C ASP A 210 9.13 -30.86 2.34
N PHE A 211 9.25 -30.39 1.10
CA PHE A 211 9.86 -31.16 0.01
C PHE A 211 11.39 -31.10 0.00
N GLY A 212 12.02 -30.31 0.89
CA GLY A 212 13.47 -30.24 1.00
C GLY A 212 14.18 -29.71 -0.26
N THR A 213 13.52 -28.77 -0.93
CA THR A 213 14.01 -28.05 -2.13
C THR A 213 14.41 -26.61 -1.77
N PRO A 214 15.16 -25.90 -2.62
CA PRO A 214 15.46 -24.48 -2.39
C PRO A 214 14.22 -23.58 -2.43
N VAL A 215 13.11 -24.00 -3.04
CA VAL A 215 11.86 -23.23 -3.08
C VAL A 215 11.14 -23.32 -1.72
N GLN A 216 10.73 -22.18 -1.16
CA GLN A 216 9.94 -22.12 0.08
C GLN A 216 8.45 -22.03 -0.22
N SER A 217 8.07 -21.10 -1.10
CA SER A 217 6.67 -20.89 -1.46
C SER A 217 6.49 -20.51 -2.92
N ILE A 218 5.29 -20.82 -3.44
CA ILE A 218 4.85 -20.48 -4.79
C ILE A 218 3.49 -19.79 -4.67
N ASN A 219 3.46 -18.49 -4.91
CA ASN A 219 2.23 -17.71 -4.86
C ASN A 219 1.76 -17.36 -6.27
N THR A 220 0.56 -17.81 -6.65
CA THR A 220 -0.01 -17.53 -7.97
C THR A 220 -1.29 -16.73 -7.84
N PHE A 221 -1.37 -15.58 -8.50
CA PHE A 221 -2.52 -14.69 -8.45
C PHE A 221 -2.78 -14.03 -9.81
N GLY A 222 -4.03 -13.62 -10.05
CA GLY A 222 -4.39 -12.86 -11.25
C GLY A 222 -3.98 -11.40 -11.13
N GLN A 223 -3.46 -10.82 -12.20
CA GLN A 223 -3.11 -9.41 -12.31
C GLN A 223 -3.69 -8.85 -13.62
N GLY A 224 -4.91 -8.30 -13.54
CA GLY A 224 -5.65 -7.85 -14.73
C GLY A 224 -5.97 -9.04 -15.64
N GLU A 225 -5.53 -8.95 -16.90
CA GLU A 225 -5.67 -10.03 -17.90
C GLU A 225 -4.56 -11.09 -17.84
N ASN A 226 -3.56 -10.92 -16.96
CA ASN A 226 -2.41 -11.80 -16.83
C ASN A 226 -2.50 -12.65 -15.56
N ALA A 227 -1.83 -13.79 -15.53
CA ALA A 227 -1.57 -14.53 -14.31
C ALA A 227 -0.11 -14.29 -13.89
N ARG A 228 0.14 -13.98 -12.62
CA ARG A 228 1.48 -13.82 -12.06
C ARG A 228 1.77 -14.94 -11.07
N MET A 229 2.92 -15.58 -11.22
CA MET A 229 3.47 -16.54 -10.27
C MET A 229 4.75 -15.97 -9.66
N VAL A 230 4.83 -15.95 -8.33
CA VAL A 230 6.00 -15.52 -7.57
C VAL A 230 6.53 -16.73 -6.82
N ILE A 231 7.77 -17.11 -7.12
CA ILE A 231 8.49 -18.20 -6.46
C ILE A 231 9.50 -17.57 -5.51
N THR A 232 9.46 -17.97 -4.24
CA THR A 232 10.38 -17.50 -3.20
C THR A 232 11.37 -18.61 -2.83
N PRO A 233 12.57 -18.61 -3.41
CA PRO A 233 13.64 -19.53 -3.05
C PRO A 233 14.49 -19.04 -1.86
N LYS A 234 15.18 -19.98 -1.21
CA LYS A 234 16.10 -19.77 -0.09
C LYS A 234 17.56 -19.99 -0.54
N GLY A 235 18.44 -19.07 -0.16
CA GLY A 235 19.89 -19.18 -0.38
C GLY A 235 20.33 -18.71 -1.76
N LEU A 236 21.51 -19.16 -2.21
CA LEU A 236 21.98 -18.95 -3.58
C LEU A 236 21.38 -20.03 -4.47
N TRP A 237 20.78 -19.61 -5.58
CA TRP A 237 20.06 -20.50 -6.49
C TRP A 237 20.29 -20.11 -7.94
N GLU A 238 20.15 -21.09 -8.83
CA GLU A 238 20.05 -20.89 -10.27
C GLU A 238 18.71 -21.45 -10.74
N HIS A 239 18.21 -20.96 -11.88
CA HIS A 239 16.97 -21.44 -12.46
C HIS A 239 17.15 -21.81 -13.93
N SER A 240 16.42 -22.81 -14.39
CA SER A 240 16.27 -23.14 -15.80
C SER A 240 14.79 -23.28 -16.13
N ALA A 241 14.32 -22.59 -17.14
CA ALA A 241 12.94 -22.64 -17.59
C ALA A 241 12.86 -23.05 -19.05
N TYR A 242 11.92 -23.94 -19.37
CA TYR A 242 11.65 -24.38 -20.73
C TYR A 242 10.16 -24.73 -20.87
N GLN A 243 9.65 -24.57 -22.08
CA GLN A 243 8.27 -24.96 -22.42
C GLN A 243 8.32 -26.14 -23.37
N THR A 244 7.47 -27.14 -23.14
CA THR A 244 7.29 -28.30 -24.00
C THR A 244 5.80 -28.48 -24.21
N ASP A 245 5.36 -28.25 -25.46
CA ASP A 245 3.94 -28.22 -25.83
C ASP A 245 3.12 -27.28 -24.93
N THR A 246 2.21 -27.83 -24.12
CA THR A 246 1.36 -27.07 -23.19
C THR A 246 1.96 -26.95 -21.79
N GLN A 247 3.09 -27.60 -21.51
CA GLN A 247 3.70 -27.58 -20.18
C GLN A 247 4.86 -26.60 -20.13
N PHE A 248 4.81 -25.70 -19.16
CA PHE A 248 5.90 -24.81 -18.81
C PHE A 248 6.56 -25.29 -17.53
N VAL A 249 7.86 -25.58 -17.60
CA VAL A 249 8.63 -26.17 -16.50
C VAL A 249 9.70 -25.19 -16.03
N VAL A 250 9.74 -24.94 -14.73
CA VAL A 250 10.79 -24.17 -14.06
C VAL A 250 11.47 -25.05 -13.04
N GLU A 251 12.79 -25.21 -13.19
CA GLU A 251 13.63 -25.89 -12.22
C GLU A 251 14.46 -24.86 -11.46
N VAL A 252 14.43 -24.92 -10.13
CA VAL A 252 15.24 -24.09 -9.24
C VAL A 252 16.21 -24.99 -8.49
N LYS A 253 17.51 -24.79 -8.71
CA LYS A 253 18.59 -25.58 -8.11
C LYS A 253 19.33 -24.74 -7.09
N GLN A 254 19.65 -25.34 -5.94
CA GLN A 254 20.49 -24.66 -4.94
C GLN A 254 21.92 -24.66 -5.45
N LEU A 255 22.53 -23.47 -5.50
CA LEU A 255 23.95 -23.33 -5.78
C LEU A 255 24.71 -23.76 -4.51
N VAL A 256 24.96 -25.06 -4.38
CA VAL A 256 25.82 -25.59 -3.31
C VAL A 256 27.27 -25.26 -3.69
N ALA A 257 27.83 -24.24 -3.03
CA ALA A 257 29.28 -24.07 -2.98
C ALA A 257 29.84 -25.27 -2.20
N ASP A 258 30.29 -26.29 -2.91
CA ASP A 258 30.96 -27.47 -2.36
C ASP A 258 32.10 -27.02 -1.43
N PRO A 259 32.01 -27.21 -0.10
CA PRO A 259 33.12 -26.90 0.79
C PRO A 259 34.23 -27.97 0.76
N ASN A 260 34.02 -29.08 0.02
CA ASN A 260 34.98 -30.17 -0.16
C ASN A 260 35.33 -30.48 -1.64
N LYS A 261 34.81 -29.72 -2.62
CA LYS A 261 35.63 -29.48 -3.80
C LYS A 261 36.65 -28.44 -3.38
N LEU A 262 37.88 -28.91 -3.23
CA LEU A 262 39.08 -28.10 -3.24
C LEU A 262 39.17 -27.33 -4.56
N THR A 263 38.29 -26.37 -4.82
CA THR A 263 38.66 -25.24 -5.64
C THR A 263 39.68 -24.51 -4.80
N GLN A 264 40.95 -24.72 -5.14
CA GLN A 264 42.04 -23.88 -4.72
C GLN A 264 41.56 -22.43 -4.82
N GLY A 265 41.31 -21.84 -3.66
CA GLY A 265 41.02 -20.44 -3.49
C GLY A 265 42.28 -19.64 -3.78
N SER A 266 42.67 -19.59 -5.04
CA SER A 266 43.28 -18.41 -5.61
C SER A 266 42.16 -17.38 -5.72
N LYS A 267 42.22 -16.35 -4.88
CA LYS A 267 41.53 -15.09 -5.20
C LYS A 267 41.95 -14.68 -6.61
N ALA A 268 40.97 -14.27 -7.42
CA ALA A 268 41.03 -14.06 -8.87
C ALA A 268 41.05 -15.37 -9.67
N GLY A 269 40.02 -15.55 -10.51
CA GLY A 269 39.98 -16.64 -11.47
C GLY A 269 41.10 -16.47 -12.48
N PHE A 270 42.20 -17.20 -12.26
CA PHE A 270 43.29 -17.30 -13.21
C PHE A 270 42.80 -18.11 -14.41
N SER A 271 42.72 -17.46 -15.56
CA SER A 271 42.12 -17.98 -16.80
C SER A 271 43.11 -17.99 -17.97
N GLY A 272 44.37 -17.61 -17.69
CA GLY A 272 45.44 -17.60 -18.66
C GLY A 272 45.76 -18.97 -19.25
N GLU A 273 46.24 -18.97 -20.50
CA GLU A 273 46.81 -20.14 -21.14
C GLU A 273 47.88 -20.78 -20.25
N LYS A 274 47.86 -22.13 -20.17
CA LYS A 274 48.73 -22.88 -19.26
C LYS A 274 50.14 -22.94 -19.82
N LEU A 275 51.11 -22.64 -18.95
CA LEU A 275 52.52 -22.63 -19.28
C LEU A 275 53.29 -23.51 -18.30
N SER A 276 54.32 -24.19 -18.81
CA SER A 276 55.28 -24.95 -18.01
C SER A 276 56.66 -24.31 -18.16
N LEU A 277 57.23 -23.83 -17.05
CA LEU A 277 58.50 -23.10 -17.00
C LEU A 277 59.44 -23.77 -16.00
N ASN A 278 60.72 -23.89 -16.34
CA ASN A 278 61.72 -24.39 -15.43
C ASN A 278 62.95 -23.47 -15.49
N PHE A 279 63.08 -22.61 -14.50
CA PHE A 279 64.17 -21.66 -14.36
C PHE A 279 65.01 -22.00 -13.13
N GLN A 280 66.32 -22.07 -13.33
CA GLN A 280 67.29 -22.22 -12.25
C GLN A 280 68.18 -20.99 -12.26
N ASN A 281 68.12 -20.20 -11.18
CA ASN A 281 68.92 -18.98 -10.99
C ASN A 281 68.83 -17.99 -12.17
N VAL A 282 67.62 -17.65 -12.61
CA VAL A 282 67.41 -16.70 -13.73
C VAL A 282 66.96 -15.34 -13.19
N GLU A 283 67.43 -14.25 -13.80
CA GLU A 283 67.00 -12.90 -13.42
C GLU A 283 65.49 -12.71 -13.63
N VAL A 284 64.81 -12.08 -12.66
CA VAL A 284 63.35 -11.87 -12.71
C VAL A 284 62.90 -11.13 -13.97
N ARG A 285 63.68 -10.15 -14.45
CA ARG A 285 63.38 -9.40 -15.69
C ARG A 285 63.35 -10.33 -16.92
N SER A 286 64.25 -11.31 -16.98
CA SER A 286 64.27 -12.30 -18.06
C SER A 286 63.05 -13.23 -18.00
N VAL A 287 62.62 -13.62 -16.79
CA VAL A 287 61.41 -14.43 -16.60
C VAL A 287 60.14 -13.66 -16.99
N LEU A 288 60.06 -12.37 -16.65
CA LEU A 288 58.92 -11.51 -17.01
C LEU A 288 58.83 -11.30 -18.54
N ASN A 289 59.96 -11.18 -19.24
CA ASN A 289 59.98 -11.09 -20.71
C ASN A 289 59.45 -12.36 -21.38
N VAL A 290 59.82 -13.55 -20.87
CA VAL A 290 59.29 -14.81 -21.41
C VAL A 290 57.77 -14.92 -21.24
N ILE A 291 57.23 -14.37 -20.15
CA ILE A 291 55.77 -14.29 -19.95
C ILE A 291 55.15 -13.24 -20.89
N ALA A 292 55.81 -12.10 -21.11
CA ALA A 292 55.37 -11.07 -22.06
C ALA A 292 55.27 -11.64 -23.49
N ASP A 293 56.32 -12.35 -23.93
CA ASP A 293 56.41 -12.97 -25.26
C ASP A 293 55.37 -14.09 -25.45
N PHE A 294 55.00 -14.79 -24.38
CA PHE A 294 53.98 -15.84 -24.42
C PHE A 294 52.55 -15.27 -24.43
N THR A 295 52.32 -14.09 -23.86
CA THR A 295 50.97 -13.54 -23.61
C THR A 295 50.62 -12.34 -24.48
N ASP A 296 51.52 -11.94 -25.40
CA ASP A 296 51.45 -10.72 -26.21
C ASP A 296 51.21 -9.43 -25.37
N LEU A 297 51.56 -9.46 -24.08
CA LEU A 297 51.39 -8.32 -23.17
C LEU A 297 52.60 -7.39 -23.24
N ASN A 298 52.35 -6.09 -23.39
CA ASN A 298 53.41 -5.09 -23.27
C ASN A 298 53.74 -4.87 -21.79
N ILE A 299 54.80 -5.52 -21.31
CA ILE A 299 55.29 -5.38 -19.92
C ILE A 299 56.40 -4.33 -19.86
N ILE A 300 56.26 -3.36 -18.97
CA ILE A 300 57.29 -2.36 -18.65
C ILE A 300 57.79 -2.65 -17.23
N THR A 301 59.07 -3.04 -17.11
CA THR A 301 59.73 -3.28 -15.81
C THR A 301 60.54 -2.06 -15.37
N SER A 302 60.35 -1.62 -14.13
CA SER A 302 61.23 -0.60 -13.49
C SER A 302 62.67 -1.10 -13.41
N ASP A 303 63.64 -0.17 -13.36
CA ASP A 303 65.06 -0.47 -13.17
C ASP A 303 65.39 -1.00 -11.77
N ALA A 304 64.49 -0.79 -10.81
CA ALA A 304 64.58 -1.33 -9.46
C ALA A 304 64.20 -2.83 -9.36
N VAL A 305 63.75 -3.46 -10.45
CA VAL A 305 63.37 -4.88 -10.47
C VAL A 305 64.62 -5.76 -10.64
N GLY A 306 65.17 -6.25 -9.53
CA GLY A 306 66.42 -7.05 -9.50
C GLY A 306 66.31 -8.42 -8.82
N GLY A 307 67.37 -9.24 -8.97
CA GLY A 307 67.62 -10.51 -8.27
C GLY A 307 67.27 -11.79 -9.07
N SER A 308 67.84 -12.94 -8.70
CA SER A 308 67.67 -14.23 -9.41
C SER A 308 66.67 -15.21 -8.77
N LEU A 309 65.71 -15.70 -9.54
CA LEU A 309 64.63 -16.56 -9.10
C LEU A 309 64.87 -17.98 -9.62
N THR A 310 64.65 -18.96 -8.75
CA THR A 310 64.58 -20.37 -9.14
C THR A 310 63.13 -20.79 -9.01
N LEU A 311 62.51 -21.16 -10.13
CA LEU A 311 61.08 -21.45 -10.20
C LEU A 311 60.83 -22.60 -11.17
N ARG A 312 60.07 -23.59 -10.72
CA ARG A 312 59.59 -24.70 -11.55
C ARG A 312 58.07 -24.72 -11.51
N LEU A 313 57.45 -24.34 -12.62
CA LEU A 313 56.01 -24.36 -12.83
C LEU A 313 55.67 -25.44 -13.86
N LYS A 314 54.63 -26.23 -13.59
CA LYS A 314 54.11 -27.23 -14.51
C LYS A 314 52.61 -27.06 -14.64
N ASP A 315 52.13 -26.86 -15.87
CA ASP A 315 50.72 -26.72 -16.22
C ASP A 315 49.99 -25.62 -15.42
N VAL A 316 50.67 -24.49 -15.19
CA VAL A 316 50.14 -23.35 -14.41
C VAL A 316 49.67 -22.25 -15.37
N PRO A 317 48.46 -21.69 -15.21
CA PRO A 317 48.02 -20.50 -15.94
C PRO A 317 49.04 -19.35 -15.85
N TRP A 318 49.32 -18.65 -16.95
CA TRP A 318 50.37 -17.61 -16.99
C TRP A 318 50.14 -16.45 -16.02
N ASP A 319 48.88 -16.12 -15.72
CA ASP A 319 48.46 -15.06 -14.81
C ASP A 319 48.71 -15.46 -13.35
N GLN A 320 48.47 -16.74 -13.02
CA GLN A 320 48.88 -17.32 -11.74
C GLN A 320 50.41 -17.37 -11.62
N ALA A 321 51.11 -17.76 -12.69
CA ALA A 321 52.57 -17.78 -12.74
C ALA A 321 53.16 -16.39 -12.52
N LEU A 322 52.62 -15.37 -13.20
CA LEU A 322 53.02 -13.98 -13.07
C LEU A 322 52.83 -13.50 -11.63
N GLN A 323 51.68 -13.77 -11.01
CA GLN A 323 51.45 -13.37 -9.62
C GLN A 323 52.42 -14.03 -8.65
N ILE A 324 52.72 -15.32 -8.80
CA ILE A 324 53.71 -16.02 -7.95
C ILE A 324 55.09 -15.36 -8.06
N ILE A 325 55.48 -14.96 -9.27
CA ILE A 325 56.75 -14.25 -9.50
C ILE A 325 56.74 -12.87 -8.83
N LEU A 326 55.64 -12.14 -8.92
CA LEU A 326 55.48 -10.85 -8.27
C LEU A 326 55.52 -10.97 -6.73
N ASP A 327 54.76 -11.90 -6.16
CA ASP A 327 54.66 -12.13 -4.71
C ASP A 327 55.99 -12.58 -4.09
N THR A 328 56.71 -13.49 -4.75
CA THR A 328 58.00 -14.02 -4.24
C THR A 328 59.09 -12.96 -4.13
N ARG A 329 58.97 -11.86 -4.89
CA ARG A 329 59.96 -10.78 -4.92
C ARG A 329 59.43 -9.42 -4.47
N GLY A 330 58.23 -9.39 -3.89
CA GLY A 330 57.62 -8.15 -3.38
C GLY A 330 57.36 -7.12 -4.48
N LEU A 331 57.16 -7.57 -5.71
CA LEU A 331 56.78 -6.73 -6.84
C LEU A 331 55.25 -6.65 -6.91
N ASP A 332 54.75 -5.59 -7.51
CA ASP A 332 53.32 -5.41 -7.78
C ASP A 332 53.16 -4.94 -9.23
N MET A 333 51.95 -5.06 -9.77
CA MET A 333 51.63 -4.66 -11.13
C MET A 333 50.49 -3.64 -11.20
N ARG A 334 50.55 -2.72 -12.17
CA ARG A 334 49.46 -1.81 -12.51
C ARG A 334 49.16 -1.95 -14.00
N LYS A 335 47.93 -2.35 -14.31
CA LYS A 335 47.45 -2.47 -15.68
C LYS A 335 46.84 -1.13 -16.11
N ASN A 336 47.35 -0.56 -17.19
CA ASN A 336 46.78 0.63 -17.81
C ASN A 336 46.53 0.34 -19.29
N GLY A 337 45.32 -0.12 -19.62
CA GLY A 337 44.98 -0.58 -20.97
C GLY A 337 45.76 -1.83 -21.39
N ASN A 338 46.53 -1.71 -22.48
CA ASN A 338 47.33 -2.79 -23.08
C ASN A 338 48.77 -2.90 -22.52
N VAL A 339 49.11 -2.06 -21.53
CA VAL A 339 50.45 -2.01 -20.94
C VAL A 339 50.36 -2.38 -19.45
N VAL A 340 51.28 -3.24 -19.03
CA VAL A 340 51.42 -3.67 -17.63
C VAL A 340 52.72 -3.12 -17.07
N TRP A 341 52.62 -2.24 -16.07
CA TRP A 341 53.78 -1.73 -15.35
C TRP A 341 54.09 -2.66 -14.18
N ILE A 342 55.32 -3.16 -14.09
CA ILE A 342 55.81 -3.99 -12.98
C ILE A 342 56.95 -3.25 -12.27
N ALA A 343 56.80 -3.06 -10.96
CA ALA A 343 57.79 -2.40 -10.11
C ALA A 343 57.68 -2.90 -8.66
N PRO A 344 58.67 -2.61 -7.80
CA PRO A 344 58.56 -2.91 -6.38
C PRO A 344 57.29 -2.28 -5.78
N ARG A 345 56.63 -3.02 -4.88
CA ARG A 345 55.35 -2.61 -4.29
C ARG A 345 55.41 -1.21 -3.65
N ASP A 346 56.53 -0.86 -3.04
CA ASP A 346 56.73 0.43 -2.38
C ASP A 346 56.83 1.60 -3.37
N GLU A 347 57.45 1.39 -4.54
CA GLU A 347 57.55 2.40 -5.61
C GLU A 347 56.17 2.70 -6.21
N LEU A 348 55.37 1.66 -6.47
CA LEU A 348 54.02 1.82 -6.97
C LEU A 348 53.09 2.48 -5.94
N ALA A 349 53.18 2.08 -4.68
CA ALA A 349 52.38 2.66 -3.60
C ALA A 349 52.71 4.14 -3.37
N THR A 350 53.99 4.51 -3.41
CA THR A 350 54.42 5.92 -3.26
C THR A 350 53.99 6.78 -4.46
N LYS A 351 54.14 6.28 -5.69
CA LYS A 351 53.67 6.97 -6.89
C LYS A 351 52.14 7.16 -6.87
N GLU A 352 51.40 6.14 -6.48
CA GLU A 352 49.94 6.19 -6.37
C GLU A 352 49.49 7.20 -5.29
N LYS A 353 50.13 7.16 -4.12
CA LYS A 353 49.92 8.15 -3.06
C LYS A 353 50.19 9.57 -3.57
N LEU A 354 51.33 9.81 -4.22
CA LEU A 354 51.67 11.11 -4.80
C LEU A 354 50.67 11.56 -5.87
N THR A 355 50.17 10.64 -6.70
CA THR A 355 49.12 10.98 -7.69
C THR A 355 47.80 11.34 -7.03
N LEU A 356 47.40 10.64 -5.97
CA LEU A 356 46.18 10.96 -5.22
C LEU A 356 46.33 12.26 -4.42
N GLU A 357 47.49 12.51 -3.82
CA GLU A 357 47.82 13.78 -3.16
C GLU A 357 47.85 14.93 -4.18
N SER A 358 48.43 14.72 -5.36
CA SER A 358 48.40 15.70 -6.45
C SER A 358 46.98 15.97 -6.93
N GLN A 359 46.15 14.94 -7.10
CA GLN A 359 44.74 15.11 -7.45
C GLN A 359 43.96 15.85 -6.35
N GLN A 360 44.23 15.56 -5.08
CA GLN A 360 43.64 16.28 -3.96
C GLN A 360 44.09 17.75 -3.95
N GLN A 361 45.38 18.03 -4.18
CA GLN A 361 45.91 19.38 -4.28
C GLN A 361 45.32 20.13 -5.47
N ILE A 362 45.16 19.48 -6.63
CA ILE A 362 44.50 20.08 -7.80
C ILE A 362 43.05 20.43 -7.46
N GLY A 363 42.32 19.52 -6.81
CA GLY A 363 40.95 19.78 -6.35
C GLY A 363 40.87 20.89 -5.29
N GLU A 364 41.87 21.03 -4.43
CA GLU A 364 41.95 22.11 -3.44
C GLU A 364 42.35 23.46 -4.05
N LEU A 365 43.13 23.45 -5.11
CA LEU A 365 43.59 24.64 -5.86
C LEU A 365 42.59 25.12 -6.92
N GLU A 366 41.57 24.31 -7.24
CA GLU A 366 40.53 24.70 -8.19
C GLU A 366 39.78 25.97 -7.71
N ALA A 367 39.44 26.82 -8.67
CA ALA A 367 38.76 28.08 -8.38
C ALA A 367 37.30 27.82 -7.96
N VAL A 368 36.91 28.36 -6.80
CA VAL A 368 35.52 28.32 -6.35
C VAL A 368 34.65 29.26 -7.21
N ARG A 369 33.42 28.83 -7.49
CA ARG A 369 32.39 29.62 -8.16
C ARG A 369 31.17 29.73 -7.26
N THR A 370 30.44 30.82 -7.41
CA THR A 370 29.17 31.02 -6.70
C THR A 370 28.02 30.80 -7.67
N GLU A 371 27.11 29.92 -7.31
CA GLU A 371 25.83 29.72 -8.01
C GLU A 371 24.66 29.98 -7.05
N SER A 372 23.58 30.54 -7.59
CA SER A 372 22.34 30.80 -6.86
C SER A 372 21.25 29.80 -7.24
N PHE A 373 20.62 29.18 -6.25
CA PHE A 373 19.51 28.25 -6.43
C PHE A 373 18.24 28.83 -5.81
N VAL A 374 17.21 29.01 -6.62
CA VAL A 374 15.87 29.43 -6.16
C VAL A 374 15.07 28.18 -5.82
N LEU A 375 14.51 28.13 -4.61
CA LEU A 375 13.69 26.99 -4.15
C LEU A 375 12.22 27.35 -4.22
N ASN A 376 11.39 26.43 -4.73
CA ASN A 376 9.97 26.66 -4.93
C ASN A 376 9.10 26.08 -3.81
N TYR A 377 9.49 24.92 -3.27
CA TYR A 377 8.70 24.17 -2.30
C TYR A 377 9.41 24.03 -0.95
N GLN A 378 10.73 23.78 -0.97
CA GLN A 378 11.53 23.67 0.26
C GLN A 378 11.98 25.04 0.79
N LYS A 379 12.14 25.13 2.12
CA LYS A 379 12.71 26.34 2.74
C LYS A 379 14.22 26.38 2.57
N ALA A 380 14.74 27.50 2.08
CA ALA A 380 16.18 27.70 1.90
C ALA A 380 17.00 27.53 3.18
N SER A 381 16.44 27.88 4.35
CA SER A 381 17.08 27.65 5.65
C SER A 381 17.31 26.17 5.96
N GLU A 382 16.37 25.30 5.59
CA GLU A 382 16.47 23.85 5.83
C GLU A 382 17.48 23.22 4.86
N VAL A 383 17.48 23.66 3.60
CA VAL A 383 18.48 23.23 2.60
C VAL A 383 19.89 23.68 2.98
N GLN A 384 20.07 24.90 3.49
CA GLN A 384 21.39 25.35 3.95
C GLN A 384 21.91 24.54 5.14
N ALA A 385 21.03 24.17 6.07
CA ALA A 385 21.38 23.29 7.19
C ALA A 385 21.81 21.90 6.70
N LEU A 386 21.18 21.38 5.63
CA LEU A 386 21.59 20.13 4.99
C LEU A 386 22.95 20.26 4.30
N LEU A 387 23.18 21.34 3.54
CA LEU A 387 24.43 21.56 2.79
C LEU A 387 25.63 21.85 3.70
N SER A 388 25.40 22.55 4.81
CA SER A 388 26.46 22.99 5.75
C SER A 388 26.67 22.02 6.93
N SER A 389 26.01 20.86 6.92
CA SER A 389 26.10 19.88 8.01
C SER A 389 27.52 19.30 8.12
N THR A 390 28.15 19.46 9.30
CA THR A 390 29.49 18.94 9.58
C THR A 390 29.61 17.41 9.42
N THR A 391 28.48 16.70 9.57
CA THR A 391 28.41 15.23 9.53
C THR A 391 28.29 14.69 8.10
N GLN A 392 27.65 15.43 7.19
CA GLN A 392 27.49 15.07 5.79
C GLN A 392 28.10 16.16 4.91
N LYS A 393 29.40 16.02 4.61
CA LYS A 393 30.15 16.97 3.79
C LYS A 393 29.77 16.83 2.32
N ILE A 394 28.65 17.44 1.94
CA ILE A 394 28.25 17.60 0.53
C ILE A 394 29.16 18.65 -0.12
N LEU A 395 29.42 19.75 0.60
CA LEU A 395 30.34 20.81 0.20
C LEU A 395 31.81 20.45 0.46
N SER A 396 32.71 21.07 -0.31
CA SER A 396 34.16 20.96 -0.08
C SER A 396 34.58 21.68 1.21
N LYS A 397 35.84 21.48 1.63
CA LYS A 397 36.40 22.20 2.80
C LYS A 397 36.33 23.73 2.66
N ARG A 398 36.32 24.24 1.43
CA ARG A 398 36.27 25.67 1.10
C ARG A 398 34.86 26.13 0.70
N GLY A 399 33.91 25.20 0.65
CA GLY A 399 32.54 25.46 0.25
C GLY A 399 31.78 26.20 1.35
N SER A 400 30.90 27.11 0.94
CA SER A 400 29.97 27.79 1.87
C SER A 400 28.60 27.94 1.22
N ALA A 401 27.56 27.91 2.06
CA ALA A 401 26.18 28.14 1.64
C ALA A 401 25.56 29.24 2.50
N VAL A 402 24.98 30.25 1.84
CA VAL A 402 24.32 31.41 2.47
C VAL A 402 22.89 31.50 1.92
N VAL A 403 21.95 31.88 2.77
CA VAL A 403 20.53 31.97 2.42
C VAL A 403 20.08 33.42 2.40
N ASP A 404 19.33 33.80 1.37
CA ASP A 404 18.44 34.97 1.42
C ASP A 404 17.01 34.49 1.66
N ALA A 405 16.54 34.67 2.90
CA ALA A 405 15.21 34.24 3.31
C ALA A 405 14.07 35.02 2.62
N ARG A 406 14.32 36.25 2.16
CA ARG A 406 13.30 37.08 1.50
C ARG A 406 12.96 36.56 0.11
N THR A 407 13.96 36.01 -0.60
CA THR A 407 13.79 35.49 -1.96
C THR A 407 13.75 33.96 -2.02
N ASN A 408 13.84 33.28 -0.87
CA ASN A 408 13.98 31.82 -0.74
C ASN A 408 15.09 31.26 -1.66
N THR A 409 16.24 31.95 -1.71
CA THR A 409 17.39 31.57 -2.52
C THR A 409 18.56 31.12 -1.66
N VAL A 410 19.26 30.08 -2.12
CA VAL A 410 20.50 29.59 -1.53
C VAL A 410 21.65 29.94 -2.48
N PHE A 411 22.60 30.72 -1.99
CA PHE A 411 23.87 30.99 -2.67
C PHE A 411 24.89 29.97 -2.19
N VAL A 412 25.38 29.14 -3.10
CA VAL A 412 26.39 28.13 -2.81
C VAL A 412 27.67 28.50 -3.54
N GLN A 413 28.75 28.63 -2.78
CA GLN A 413 30.09 28.89 -3.30
C GLN A 413 30.92 27.62 -3.13
N ASP A 414 31.30 26.97 -4.24
CA ASP A 414 32.13 25.76 -4.21
C ASP A 414 32.82 25.48 -5.58
N VAL A 415 33.58 24.39 -5.66
CA VAL A 415 34.19 23.85 -6.88
C VAL A 415 33.10 23.43 -7.88
N PRO A 416 33.27 23.65 -9.20
CA PRO A 416 32.26 23.31 -10.22
C PRO A 416 31.71 21.88 -10.14
N ALA A 417 32.55 20.89 -9.81
CA ALA A 417 32.12 19.50 -9.64
C ALA A 417 31.11 19.32 -8.50
N ARG A 418 31.29 20.04 -7.38
CA ARG A 418 30.36 20.01 -6.23
C ARG A 418 29.09 20.79 -6.49
N LEU A 419 29.15 21.89 -7.23
CA LEU A 419 27.96 22.66 -7.61
C LEU A 419 26.99 21.82 -8.47
N GLU A 420 27.51 20.95 -9.34
CA GLU A 420 26.68 20.03 -10.12
C GLU A 420 26.02 18.95 -9.24
N GLU A 421 26.73 18.44 -8.22
CA GLU A 421 26.14 17.53 -7.23
C GLU A 421 25.02 18.22 -6.42
N VAL A 422 25.26 19.45 -5.98
CA VAL A 422 24.27 20.27 -5.25
C VAL A 422 23.05 20.55 -6.12
N ARG A 423 23.24 20.87 -7.41
CA ARG A 423 22.14 21.06 -8.37
C ARG A 423 21.27 19.82 -8.49
N ARG A 424 21.88 18.64 -8.62
CA ARG A 424 21.14 17.36 -8.70
C ARG A 424 20.41 17.06 -7.40
N LEU A 425 21.03 17.32 -6.26
CA LEU A 425 20.41 17.13 -4.95
C LEU A 425 19.20 18.04 -4.77
N ILE A 426 19.34 19.34 -5.05
CA ILE A 426 18.27 20.33 -4.95
C ILE A 426 17.09 19.93 -5.86
N ALA A 427 17.37 19.51 -7.09
CA ALA A 427 16.33 19.05 -8.02
C ALA A 427 15.56 17.81 -7.52
N GLN A 428 16.18 16.97 -6.69
CA GLN A 428 15.54 15.78 -6.13
C GLN A 428 14.70 16.09 -4.87
N ILE A 429 15.08 17.10 -4.08
CA ILE A 429 14.39 17.44 -2.81
C ILE A 429 13.33 18.54 -2.96
N ASP A 430 13.49 19.45 -3.93
CA ASP A 430 12.55 20.56 -4.19
C ASP A 430 11.34 20.10 -5.01
N VAL A 431 10.59 19.16 -4.45
CA VAL A 431 9.36 18.62 -5.03
C VAL A 431 8.14 19.09 -4.23
N ALA A 432 7.01 19.26 -4.93
CA ALA A 432 5.75 19.65 -4.29
C ALA A 432 5.31 18.61 -3.25
N VAL A 433 4.96 19.07 -2.05
CA VAL A 433 4.43 18.21 -1.00
C VAL A 433 2.97 17.87 -1.30
N ARG A 434 2.62 16.59 -1.24
CA ARG A 434 1.24 16.13 -1.41
C ARG A 434 0.38 16.59 -0.24
N GLN A 435 -0.86 16.95 -0.53
CA GLN A 435 -1.83 17.38 0.49
C GLN A 435 -2.83 16.26 0.81
N VAL A 436 -3.26 16.20 2.06
CA VAL A 436 -4.27 15.26 2.55
C VAL A 436 -5.41 16.04 3.18
N MET A 437 -6.62 15.78 2.71
CA MET A 437 -7.86 16.19 3.35
C MET A 437 -8.29 15.11 4.32
N ILE A 438 -8.52 15.47 5.57
CA ILE A 438 -8.99 14.56 6.61
C ILE A 438 -10.40 14.97 7.00
N GLU A 439 -11.31 14.02 6.93
CA GLU A 439 -12.69 14.16 7.42
C GLU A 439 -12.89 13.23 8.61
N ALA A 440 -13.27 13.80 9.75
CA ALA A 440 -13.77 13.03 10.88
C ALA A 440 -15.29 13.06 10.88
N ARG A 441 -15.93 11.96 11.29
CA ARG A 441 -17.36 11.93 11.60
C ARG A 441 -17.53 11.34 12.98
N ILE A 442 -18.04 12.14 13.91
CA ILE A 442 -18.37 11.73 15.27
C ILE A 442 -19.89 11.63 15.32
N VAL A 443 -20.38 10.42 15.53
CA VAL A 443 -21.82 10.11 15.57
C VAL A 443 -22.18 9.73 16.99
N GLU A 444 -23.09 10.49 17.59
CA GLU A 444 -23.67 10.21 18.89
C GLU A 444 -25.15 9.88 18.71
N ALA A 445 -25.55 8.65 19.05
CA ALA A 445 -26.93 8.21 19.07
C ALA A 445 -27.39 8.03 20.52
N LYS A 446 -28.60 8.51 20.82
CA LYS A 446 -29.26 8.39 22.11
C LYS A 446 -30.62 7.76 21.92
N ASP A 447 -30.93 6.76 22.74
CA ASP A 447 -32.22 6.09 22.81
C ASP A 447 -32.63 6.02 24.28
N THR A 448 -33.68 6.76 24.65
CA THR A 448 -34.15 6.89 26.03
C THR A 448 -35.57 6.40 26.12
N PHE A 449 -35.81 5.44 27.00
CA PHE A 449 -37.13 4.90 27.27
C PHE A 449 -37.48 5.06 28.74
N SER A 450 -38.65 5.62 29.03
CA SER A 450 -39.16 5.77 30.39
C SER A 450 -40.62 5.37 30.48
N LYS A 451 -40.99 4.67 31.56
CA LYS A 451 -42.35 4.23 31.83
C LYS A 451 -42.68 4.42 33.30
N ASN A 452 -43.81 5.03 33.59
CA ASN A 452 -44.28 5.25 34.96
C ASN A 452 -45.77 4.89 35.08
N LEU A 453 -46.10 4.11 36.11
CA LEU A 453 -47.47 3.72 36.44
C LEU A 453 -47.69 3.92 37.93
N GLY A 454 -48.78 4.60 38.28
CA GLY A 454 -49.15 4.90 39.65
C GLY A 454 -50.65 4.98 39.88
N ALA A 455 -51.05 4.96 41.13
CA ALA A 455 -52.45 4.97 41.54
C ALA A 455 -52.68 5.87 42.76
N ARG A 456 -53.88 6.43 42.84
CA ARG A 456 -54.39 7.08 44.04
C ARG A 456 -55.70 6.42 44.45
N LEU A 457 -55.83 6.17 45.74
CA LEU A 457 -57.02 5.60 46.35
C LEU A 457 -57.44 6.47 47.52
N GLY A 458 -58.73 6.73 47.64
CA GLY A 458 -59.28 7.50 48.75
C GLY A 458 -60.62 6.95 49.19
N TYR A 459 -60.81 6.81 50.50
CA TYR A 459 -62.11 6.63 51.11
C TYR A 459 -62.42 7.86 51.97
N ASN A 460 -63.56 8.47 51.68
CA ASN A 460 -64.00 9.68 52.35
C ASN A 460 -65.41 9.45 52.89
N GLN A 461 -65.62 9.79 54.17
CA GLN A 461 -66.91 9.73 54.82
C GLN A 461 -67.27 11.09 55.40
N ALA A 462 -68.40 11.65 54.97
CA ALA A 462 -69.03 12.79 55.62
C ALA A 462 -69.75 12.30 56.88
N LEU A 463 -69.45 12.91 58.02
CA LEU A 463 -70.13 12.64 59.28
C LEU A 463 -71.53 13.30 59.28
N PRO A 464 -72.56 12.66 59.88
CA PRO A 464 -73.89 13.25 59.97
C PRO A 464 -73.88 14.53 60.83
N GLY A 465 -74.34 15.66 60.27
CA GLY A 465 -74.45 16.94 60.98
C GLY A 465 -74.04 18.20 60.19
N GLY A 466 -73.54 18.08 58.95
CA GLY A 466 -73.17 19.22 58.10
C GLY A 466 -73.95 19.23 56.79
N ASP A 467 -74.66 20.33 56.54
CA ASP A 467 -75.43 20.61 55.33
C ASP A 467 -74.55 20.62 54.07
N SER A 468 -75.06 20.03 52.98
CA SER A 468 -74.35 19.75 51.73
C SER A 468 -74.15 20.96 50.80
N LEU A 469 -74.49 22.19 51.24
CA LEU A 469 -74.52 23.38 50.38
C LEU A 469 -73.91 24.63 51.03
N GLY A 470 -72.59 24.61 51.27
CA GLY A 470 -71.80 25.86 51.16
C GLY A 470 -71.03 26.37 52.39
N ARG A 471 -70.80 25.59 53.46
CA ARG A 471 -69.90 26.02 54.55
C ARG A 471 -69.00 24.89 55.06
N ASN A 472 -67.70 25.20 55.23
CA ASN A 472 -66.59 24.35 55.66
C ASN A 472 -67.00 23.11 56.47
N VAL A 473 -67.02 21.95 55.81
CA VAL A 473 -67.29 20.64 56.43
C VAL A 473 -65.97 19.95 56.76
N LEU A 474 -65.84 19.47 57.99
CA LEU A 474 -64.78 18.56 58.41
C LEU A 474 -64.97 17.21 57.69
N ARG A 475 -64.28 17.00 56.57
CA ARG A 475 -64.25 15.73 55.86
C ARG A 475 -63.22 14.83 56.52
N THR A 476 -63.65 13.90 57.37
CA THR A 476 -62.73 12.90 57.93
C THR A 476 -62.45 11.85 56.85
N SER A 477 -61.29 11.95 56.21
CA SER A 477 -60.72 10.85 55.44
C SER A 477 -60.10 9.83 56.41
N LEU A 478 -60.42 8.55 56.24
CA LEU A 478 -59.90 7.47 57.09
C LEU A 478 -58.44 7.18 56.70
N GLY A 479 -57.49 7.84 57.36
CA GLY A 479 -56.05 7.67 57.11
C GLY A 479 -55.35 8.88 56.47
N SER A 480 -55.88 10.11 56.59
CA SER A 480 -55.12 11.31 56.24
C SER A 480 -53.97 11.53 57.24
N SER A 481 -52.87 12.16 56.80
CA SER A 481 -51.83 12.61 57.73
C SER A 481 -52.44 13.54 58.80
N LEU A 482 -52.03 13.41 60.06
CA LEU A 482 -52.52 14.26 61.15
C LEU A 482 -52.27 15.75 60.87
N SER A 483 -51.27 16.09 60.05
CA SER A 483 -50.90 17.46 59.70
C SER A 483 -51.99 18.21 58.91
N ASN A 484 -52.79 17.51 58.09
CA ASN A 484 -53.87 18.14 57.31
C ASN A 484 -55.19 18.25 58.07
N ASN A 485 -55.38 17.50 59.17
CA ASN A 485 -56.57 17.66 60.01
C ASN A 485 -56.43 18.79 61.04
N ALA A 486 -55.20 19.23 61.35
CA ALA A 486 -54.95 20.30 62.32
C ALA A 486 -55.10 21.73 61.75
N LEU A 487 -55.01 21.93 60.43
CA LEU A 487 -55.13 23.26 59.82
C LEU A 487 -56.57 23.71 59.53
N LEU A 488 -57.55 22.81 59.65
CA LEU A 488 -58.98 23.16 59.50
C LEU A 488 -59.67 23.54 60.82
N THR A 489 -58.97 23.51 61.96
CA THR A 489 -59.59 23.77 63.28
C THR A 489 -59.24 25.12 63.91
N THR A 490 -58.39 25.96 63.31
CA THR A 490 -58.11 27.30 63.87
C THR A 490 -57.82 28.36 62.79
N ASN A 491 -58.75 29.32 62.67
CA ASN A 491 -58.62 30.65 62.05
C ASN A 491 -58.47 30.76 60.52
N ALA A 492 -59.58 31.09 59.85
CA ALA A 492 -59.57 31.84 58.59
C ALA A 492 -60.65 32.94 58.61
N ALA A 493 -60.34 34.04 59.29
CA ALA A 493 -60.92 35.34 58.99
C ALA A 493 -60.07 35.98 57.87
N ALA A 494 -60.50 35.90 56.60
CA ALA A 494 -60.16 36.83 55.53
C ALA A 494 -60.84 36.44 54.20
N THR A 495 -61.81 37.27 53.79
CA THR A 495 -62.23 37.58 52.40
C THR A 495 -62.50 36.42 51.44
N GLN A 496 -63.76 35.97 51.43
CA GLN A 496 -64.34 35.19 50.34
C GLN A 496 -64.55 36.03 49.08
N GLN A 497 -63.99 35.59 47.96
CA GLN A 497 -64.54 35.87 46.63
C GLN A 497 -65.35 34.63 46.22
N LEU A 498 -66.68 34.73 46.36
CA LEU A 498 -67.65 33.74 45.92
C LEU A 498 -67.65 33.66 44.38
N SER A 499 -66.86 32.75 43.84
CA SER A 499 -66.96 32.35 42.44
C SER A 499 -67.97 31.21 42.36
N VAL A 500 -69.15 31.50 41.80
CA VAL A 500 -70.17 30.49 41.47
C VAL A 500 -69.63 29.68 40.28
N GLY A 501 -69.08 28.51 40.57
CA GLY A 501 -68.54 27.54 39.63
C GLY A 501 -68.28 26.25 40.39
N VAL A 502 -68.64 25.11 39.79
CA VAL A 502 -68.51 23.71 40.27
C VAL A 502 -67.74 23.55 41.58
N ALA A 503 -68.42 23.15 42.66
CA ALA A 503 -67.80 22.92 43.97
C ALA A 503 -66.62 21.93 43.85
N ASP A 504 -65.40 22.41 44.10
CA ASP A 504 -64.20 21.57 44.18
C ASP A 504 -64.35 20.57 45.32
N ILE A 505 -64.66 19.31 44.98
CA ILE A 505 -64.71 18.22 45.94
C ILE A 505 -63.26 17.81 46.23
N ASN A 506 -62.61 18.49 47.18
CA ASN A 506 -61.31 18.04 47.70
C ASN A 506 -61.52 16.73 48.49
N LEU A 507 -61.24 15.59 47.86
CA LEU A 507 -61.37 14.24 48.43
C LEU A 507 -60.00 13.79 48.91
N GLY A 508 -59.86 13.52 50.21
CA GLY A 508 -58.62 13.01 50.78
C GLY A 508 -58.25 11.67 50.16
N GLN A 509 -56.96 11.50 49.83
CA GLN A 509 -56.39 10.28 49.26
C GLN A 509 -55.60 9.54 50.35
N ASN A 510 -55.93 8.28 50.60
CA ASN A 510 -55.26 7.41 51.58
C ASN A 510 -54.02 6.74 51.00
N VAL A 511 -54.05 6.44 49.70
CA VAL A 511 -52.88 6.08 48.91
C VAL A 511 -52.68 7.17 47.88
N ASN A 512 -51.52 7.81 47.88
CA ASN A 512 -51.18 8.87 46.95
C ASN A 512 -49.85 8.55 46.27
N LEU A 513 -49.89 7.62 45.31
CA LEU A 513 -48.72 7.16 44.56
C LEU A 513 -48.93 7.38 43.05
N PRO A 514 -49.24 8.61 42.60
CA PRO A 514 -49.46 8.89 41.17
C PRO A 514 -48.17 8.70 40.37
N ALA A 515 -48.30 8.44 39.07
CA ALA A 515 -47.20 8.52 38.13
C ALA A 515 -46.72 9.97 38.03
N THR A 516 -45.42 10.18 38.18
CA THR A 516 -44.78 11.48 37.94
C THR A 516 -44.68 11.73 36.44
N GLY A 517 -44.63 13.01 36.06
CA GLY A 517 -44.42 13.39 34.67
C GLY A 517 -43.05 12.95 34.16
N LEU A 518 -42.97 12.56 32.89
CA LEU A 518 -41.75 12.16 32.19
C LEU A 518 -41.56 13.10 31.00
N GLY A 519 -40.32 13.54 30.75
CA GLY A 519 -39.98 14.33 29.57
C GLY A 519 -40.73 15.67 29.44
N GLY A 520 -41.19 16.26 30.55
CA GLY A 520 -41.98 17.50 30.55
C GLY A 520 -43.48 17.32 30.30
N PHE A 521 -43.96 16.09 30.13
CA PHE A 521 -45.38 15.77 30.00
C PHE A 521 -45.94 15.21 31.32
N ASN A 522 -47.16 15.62 31.67
CA ASN A 522 -47.88 15.02 32.80
C ASN A 522 -48.41 13.63 32.42
N ALA A 523 -48.51 12.75 33.41
CA ALA A 523 -49.10 11.43 33.20
C ALA A 523 -50.58 11.54 32.81
N GLY A 524 -51.03 10.64 31.92
CA GLY A 524 -52.44 10.50 31.59
C GLY A 524 -53.19 9.90 32.77
N VAL A 525 -54.38 10.41 33.06
CA VAL A 525 -55.14 10.06 34.25
C VAL A 525 -56.53 9.55 33.89
N ILE A 526 -56.96 8.46 34.51
CA ILE A 526 -58.33 7.95 34.48
C ILE A 526 -58.81 7.85 35.92
N SER A 527 -59.91 8.51 36.25
CA SER A 527 -60.49 8.49 37.60
C SER A 527 -61.91 7.91 37.60
N ALA A 528 -62.23 7.21 38.69
CA ALA A 528 -63.54 6.66 38.98
C ALA A 528 -63.91 6.99 40.42
N ILE A 529 -65.17 7.37 40.62
CA ILE A 529 -65.72 7.69 41.94
C ILE A 529 -66.99 6.88 42.14
N LEU A 530 -67.02 6.09 43.21
CA LEU A 530 -68.21 5.40 43.67
C LEU A 530 -68.75 6.12 44.91
N PHE A 531 -70.04 6.40 44.95
CA PHE A 531 -70.69 7.08 46.07
C PHE A 531 -71.99 6.40 46.48
N ASN A 532 -72.39 6.57 47.75
CA ASN A 532 -73.68 6.05 48.23
C ASN A 532 -74.83 7.02 47.91
N ARG A 533 -76.09 6.53 47.96
CA ARG A 533 -77.30 7.31 47.68
C ARG A 533 -77.41 8.63 48.47
N GLY A 534 -76.88 8.66 49.69
CA GLY A 534 -76.88 9.84 50.55
C GLY A 534 -75.74 10.83 50.28
N PHE A 535 -74.85 10.57 49.32
CA PHE A 535 -73.63 11.35 49.06
C PHE A 535 -72.77 11.59 50.31
N THR A 536 -72.75 10.62 51.23
CA THR A 536 -71.99 10.68 52.49
C THR A 536 -70.74 9.81 52.49
N ARG A 537 -70.60 8.90 51.54
CA ARG A 537 -69.43 8.00 51.43
C ARG A 537 -68.96 7.98 49.99
N PHE A 538 -67.66 8.20 49.80
CA PHE A 538 -67.01 8.24 48.50
C PHE A 538 -65.81 7.30 48.51
N LEU A 539 -65.71 6.46 47.50
CA LEU A 539 -64.54 5.70 47.15
C LEU A 539 -63.99 6.25 45.85
N THR A 540 -62.75 6.74 45.88
CA THR A 540 -62.05 7.27 44.72
C THR A 540 -60.94 6.32 44.29
N LEU A 541 -60.84 6.13 42.98
CA LEU A 541 -59.74 5.46 42.32
C LEU A 541 -59.25 6.37 41.19
N GLU A 542 -57.97 6.66 41.17
CA GLU A 542 -57.31 7.38 40.08
C GLU A 542 -56.12 6.54 39.63
N LEU A 543 -56.10 6.18 38.35
CA LEU A 543 -54.96 5.54 37.70
C LEU A 543 -54.25 6.58 36.86
N SER A 544 -52.93 6.59 36.98
CA SER A 544 -52.06 7.51 36.28
C SER A 544 -50.93 6.75 35.60
N ALA A 545 -50.74 6.97 34.31
CA ALA A 545 -49.74 6.25 33.53
C ALA A 545 -49.11 7.15 32.46
N LEU A 546 -47.83 6.92 32.21
CA LEU A 546 -47.08 7.59 31.16
C LEU A 546 -45.98 6.67 30.63
N GLU A 547 -45.78 6.69 29.32
CA GLU A 547 -44.66 6.06 28.63
C GLU A 547 -44.08 7.08 27.65
N ALA A 548 -42.75 7.23 27.67
CA ALA A 548 -42.01 8.16 26.84
C ALA A 548 -40.86 7.43 26.15
N ASP A 549 -40.80 7.52 24.83
CA ASP A 549 -39.70 7.04 23.98
C ASP A 549 -39.06 8.27 23.30
N GLY A 550 -37.74 8.43 23.45
CA GLY A 550 -36.98 9.56 22.97
C GLY A 550 -35.74 9.10 22.20
N LYS A 551 -35.62 9.53 20.95
CA LYS A 551 -34.48 9.17 20.08
C LYS A 551 -33.78 10.43 19.58
N GLY A 552 -32.46 10.44 19.66
CA GLY A 552 -31.62 11.55 19.22
C GLY A 552 -30.41 11.06 18.44
N LYS A 553 -30.05 11.76 17.37
CA LYS A 553 -28.83 11.51 16.61
C LYS A 553 -28.11 12.83 16.34
N ILE A 554 -26.85 12.91 16.77
CA ILE A 554 -25.99 14.07 16.57
C ILE A 554 -24.82 13.61 15.70
N ILE A 555 -24.54 14.33 14.61
CA ILE A 555 -23.38 14.08 13.74
C ILE A 555 -22.54 15.34 13.74
N SER A 556 -21.25 15.21 14.07
CA SER A 556 -20.25 16.27 13.94
C SER A 556 -19.21 15.86 12.91
N SER A 557 -18.97 16.69 11.90
CA SER A 557 -18.08 16.36 10.78
C SER A 557 -16.98 17.41 10.52
N PRO A 558 -15.96 17.54 11.40
CA PRO A 558 -14.87 18.46 11.16
C PRO A 558 -13.97 17.97 10.02
N ARG A 559 -13.51 18.92 9.18
CA ARG A 559 -12.70 18.64 7.99
C ARG A 559 -11.51 19.58 7.98
N VAL A 560 -10.32 19.06 7.70
CA VAL A 560 -9.08 19.84 7.63
C VAL A 560 -8.21 19.37 6.47
N LEU A 561 -7.56 20.30 5.79
CA LEU A 561 -6.60 20.03 4.72
C LEU A 561 -5.20 20.39 5.24
N THR A 562 -4.24 19.48 5.08
CA THR A 562 -2.85 19.71 5.50
C THR A 562 -1.86 19.01 4.56
N GLY A 563 -0.59 19.41 4.61
CA GLY A 563 0.49 18.76 3.87
C GLY A 563 0.98 17.48 4.54
N ASP A 564 1.70 16.66 3.79
CA ASP A 564 2.42 15.50 4.34
C ASP A 564 3.33 15.91 5.51
N LYS A 565 3.23 15.20 6.63
CA LYS A 565 3.98 15.40 7.89
C LYS A 565 3.74 16.73 8.61
N VAL A 566 2.76 17.53 8.19
CA VAL A 566 2.39 18.81 8.83
C VAL A 566 1.19 18.61 9.74
N GLU A 567 1.33 18.97 11.02
CA GLU A 567 0.22 18.95 11.97
C GLU A 567 -0.79 20.06 11.65
N ALA A 568 -2.08 19.71 11.68
CA ALA A 568 -3.17 20.66 11.55
C ALA A 568 -4.21 20.45 12.65
N VAL A 569 -4.85 21.55 13.04
CA VAL A 569 -5.87 21.59 14.10
C VAL A 569 -7.08 22.37 13.60
N ILE A 570 -8.27 21.83 13.82
CA ILE A 570 -9.55 22.54 13.69
C ILE A 570 -10.30 22.41 15.01
N GLU A 571 -10.74 23.54 15.58
CA GLU A 571 -11.50 23.56 16.84
C GLU A 571 -12.71 24.50 16.75
N GLN A 572 -13.82 24.08 17.37
CA GLN A 572 -15.04 24.88 17.53
C GLN A 572 -15.60 24.65 18.93
N GLY A 573 -15.81 25.74 19.69
CA GLY A 573 -16.38 25.65 21.04
C GLY A 573 -16.38 27.00 21.74
N GLU A 574 -16.53 26.94 23.06
CA GLU A 574 -16.52 28.12 23.93
C GLU A 574 -15.53 27.94 25.08
N GLU A 575 -15.12 29.06 25.68
CA GLU A 575 -14.22 29.09 26.83
C GLU A 575 -14.99 29.49 28.08
N LEU A 576 -14.98 28.60 29.08
CA LEU A 576 -15.69 28.79 30.34
C LEU A 576 -14.72 29.32 31.41
N PRO A 577 -15.05 30.42 32.12
CA PRO A 577 -14.21 30.96 33.18
C PRO A 577 -14.35 30.15 34.48
N TYR A 578 -13.22 29.84 35.11
CA TYR A 578 -13.11 29.20 36.42
C TYR A 578 -12.33 30.08 37.38
N GLN A 579 -12.86 30.28 38.58
CA GLN A 579 -12.14 30.97 39.65
C GLN A 579 -11.10 30.02 40.25
N SER A 580 -9.84 30.43 40.24
CA SER A 580 -8.71 29.74 40.84
C SER A 580 -8.11 30.62 41.94
N ALA A 581 -7.77 30.01 43.08
CA ALA A 581 -7.08 30.72 44.15
C ALA A 581 -5.60 30.87 43.78
N THR A 582 -5.09 32.11 43.73
CA THR A 582 -3.64 32.34 43.61
C THR A 582 -2.96 32.13 44.96
N SER A 583 -1.65 31.91 44.95
CA SER A 583 -0.82 31.75 46.16
C SER A 583 -0.88 32.96 47.11
N SER A 584 -1.32 34.12 46.63
CA SER A 584 -1.53 35.36 47.40
C SER A 584 -2.93 35.51 48.01
N GLY A 585 -3.83 34.53 47.84
CA GLY A 585 -5.21 34.60 48.32
C GLY A 585 -6.16 35.44 47.44
N ALA A 586 -5.69 35.95 46.30
CA ALA A 586 -6.53 36.62 45.31
C ALA A 586 -7.20 35.60 44.37
N THR A 587 -8.35 35.96 43.81
CA THR A 587 -9.06 35.14 42.81
C THR A 587 -8.51 35.44 41.41
N SER A 588 -7.97 34.44 40.72
CA SER A 588 -7.59 34.51 39.30
C SER A 588 -8.59 33.73 38.44
N ILE A 589 -8.99 34.29 37.30
CA ILE A 589 -9.91 33.65 36.37
C ILE A 589 -9.08 32.85 35.35
N SER A 590 -9.26 31.53 35.31
CA SER A 590 -8.66 30.64 34.33
C SER A 590 -9.74 30.10 33.39
N PHE A 591 -9.47 30.11 32.09
CA PHE A 591 -10.42 29.59 31.11
C PHE A 591 -10.19 28.10 30.87
N ARG A 592 -11.28 27.33 30.71
CA ARG A 592 -11.25 25.95 30.21
C ARG A 592 -12.12 25.88 28.96
N LYS A 593 -11.61 25.22 27.92
CA LYS A 593 -12.31 25.05 26.65
C LYS A 593 -13.33 23.92 26.76
N ALA A 594 -14.54 24.14 26.25
CA ALA A 594 -15.50 23.09 25.93
C ALA A 594 -15.68 23.10 24.40
N ASN A 595 -14.86 22.32 23.68
CA ASN A 595 -14.79 22.35 22.23
C ASN A 595 -14.84 20.96 21.58
N LEU A 596 -15.29 20.96 20.33
CA LEU A 596 -14.98 19.92 19.36
C LEU A 596 -13.63 20.27 18.74
N SER A 597 -12.65 19.38 18.83
CA SER A 597 -11.32 19.55 18.25
C SER A 597 -10.90 18.31 17.46
N LEU A 598 -10.34 18.52 16.27
CA LEU A 598 -9.62 17.50 15.51
C LEU A 598 -8.20 18.01 15.29
N LYS A 599 -7.24 17.34 15.91
CA LYS A 599 -5.81 17.51 15.66
C LYS A 599 -5.28 16.28 14.94
N VAL A 600 -4.58 16.50 13.84
CA VAL A 600 -4.08 15.42 13.00
C VAL A 600 -2.72 15.75 12.40
N LYS A 601 -1.86 14.74 12.35
CA LYS A 601 -0.61 14.77 11.58
C LYS A 601 -0.59 13.58 10.61
N PRO A 602 -0.81 13.80 9.31
CA PRO A 602 -0.78 12.71 8.33
C PRO A 602 0.65 12.45 7.83
N GLN A 603 0.88 11.22 7.38
CA GLN A 603 2.07 10.79 6.68
C GLN A 603 1.68 9.86 5.52
N ILE A 604 2.06 10.22 4.30
CA ILE A 604 1.76 9.43 3.10
C ILE A 604 2.87 8.41 2.87
N THR A 605 2.48 7.15 2.73
CA THR A 605 3.36 6.03 2.39
C THR A 605 3.60 5.95 0.87
N PRO A 606 4.70 5.33 0.41
CA PRO A 606 4.95 5.12 -1.02
C PRO A 606 3.82 4.34 -1.73
N ASP A 607 3.15 3.45 -1.01
CA ASP A 607 2.02 2.65 -1.52
C ASP A 607 0.71 3.44 -1.62
N GLY A 608 0.68 4.70 -1.18
CA GLY A 608 -0.49 5.58 -1.25
C GLY A 608 -1.42 5.53 -0.03
N ASN A 609 -1.09 4.74 0.99
CA ASN A 609 -1.80 4.74 2.27
C ASN A 609 -1.36 5.93 3.15
N ILE A 610 -2.23 6.34 4.07
CA ILE A 610 -2.01 7.48 4.97
C ILE A 610 -1.96 6.98 6.41
N ILE A 611 -0.81 7.17 7.05
CA ILE A 611 -0.65 7.03 8.50
C ILE A 611 -1.07 8.35 9.13
N MET A 612 -1.88 8.33 10.18
CA MET A 612 -2.33 9.54 10.86
C MET A 612 -2.21 9.37 12.36
N THR A 613 -1.48 10.29 12.99
CA THR A 613 -1.62 10.53 14.43
C THR A 613 -2.80 11.44 14.66
N LEU A 614 -3.80 10.97 15.40
CA LEU A 614 -5.08 11.65 15.60
C LEU A 614 -5.28 11.92 17.09
N ASP A 615 -5.78 13.11 17.38
CA ASP A 615 -6.18 13.57 18.69
C ASP A 615 -7.52 14.31 18.53
N ILE A 616 -8.61 13.62 18.89
CA ILE A 616 -9.99 14.04 18.68
C ILE A 616 -10.61 14.28 20.05
N ASN A 617 -11.20 15.45 20.21
CA ASN A 617 -11.88 15.84 21.44
C ASN A 617 -13.30 16.31 21.15
N LYS A 618 -14.27 15.88 21.95
CA LYS A 618 -15.65 16.37 21.93
C LYS A 618 -16.08 16.69 23.35
N ASP A 619 -15.74 17.90 23.77
CA ASP A 619 -16.18 18.42 25.05
C ASP A 619 -17.52 19.14 24.92
N SER A 620 -18.29 19.13 26.00
CA SER A 620 -19.51 19.91 26.17
C SER A 620 -19.65 20.41 27.60
N VAL A 621 -20.40 21.49 27.78
CA VAL A 621 -20.73 22.02 29.10
C VAL A 621 -21.60 21.00 29.84
N GLY A 622 -21.10 20.53 30.97
CA GLY A 622 -21.80 19.61 31.86
C GLY A 622 -22.56 20.35 32.95
N ARG A 623 -22.76 19.68 34.10
CA ARG A 623 -23.55 20.19 35.22
C ARG A 623 -22.97 21.49 35.82
N THR A 624 -23.80 22.47 36.15
CA THR A 624 -23.37 23.65 36.91
C THR A 624 -23.08 23.27 38.37
N THR A 625 -21.97 23.73 38.91
CA THR A 625 -21.53 23.55 40.30
C THR A 625 -21.32 24.90 40.97
N THR A 626 -21.24 24.93 42.31
CA THR A 626 -20.95 26.16 43.07
C THR A 626 -19.61 26.81 42.68
N ALA A 627 -18.68 26.03 42.12
CA ALA A 627 -17.34 26.48 41.72
C ALA A 627 -17.19 26.76 40.21
N GLY A 628 -18.28 26.70 39.43
CA GLY A 628 -18.27 26.84 37.97
C GLY A 628 -18.95 25.66 37.27
N PHE A 629 -18.64 25.42 36.00
CA PHE A 629 -19.30 24.38 35.21
C PHE A 629 -18.51 23.06 35.24
N GLY A 630 -19.18 21.92 35.21
CA GLY A 630 -18.55 20.65 34.82
C GLY A 630 -18.29 20.64 33.31
N ILE A 631 -17.32 19.86 32.85
CA ILE A 631 -17.08 19.62 31.41
C ILE A 631 -17.22 18.12 31.18
N ASP A 632 -18.15 17.74 30.33
CA ASP A 632 -18.28 16.37 29.87
C ASP A 632 -17.30 16.17 28.73
N THR A 633 -16.33 15.27 28.90
CA THR A 633 -15.23 15.08 27.95
C THR A 633 -15.32 13.75 27.22
N LYS A 634 -15.04 13.77 25.92
CA LYS A 634 -14.96 12.58 25.06
C LYS A 634 -13.72 12.70 24.20
N HIS A 635 -12.69 11.93 24.54
CA HIS A 635 -11.35 12.09 23.97
C HIS A 635 -10.84 10.78 23.37
N VAL A 636 -10.24 10.86 22.18
CA VAL A 636 -9.62 9.73 21.47
C VAL A 636 -8.27 10.16 20.93
N LYS A 637 -7.21 9.47 21.34
CA LYS A 637 -5.85 9.66 20.82
C LYS A 637 -5.32 8.33 20.28
N THR A 638 -4.96 8.29 19.00
CA THR A 638 -4.52 7.06 18.34
C THR A 638 -3.59 7.33 17.17
N GLU A 639 -3.00 6.26 16.64
CA GLU A 639 -2.30 6.25 15.38
C GLU A 639 -2.88 5.14 14.50
N VAL A 640 -3.29 5.48 13.28
CA VAL A 640 -3.96 4.54 12.37
C VAL A 640 -3.42 4.67 10.95
N LEU A 641 -3.37 3.53 10.24
CA LEU A 641 -3.08 3.46 8.81
C LEU A 641 -4.39 3.26 8.05
N VAL A 642 -4.67 4.11 7.07
CA VAL A 642 -5.88 4.06 6.27
C VAL A 642 -5.56 4.22 4.79
N GLU A 643 -6.28 3.51 3.94
CA GLU A 643 -6.16 3.65 2.49
C GLU A 643 -6.68 5.02 2.00
N ASN A 644 -6.21 5.48 0.85
CA ASN A 644 -6.67 6.74 0.28
C ASN A 644 -8.16 6.68 -0.07
N GLY A 645 -8.98 7.50 0.61
CA GLY A 645 -10.44 7.55 0.46
C GLY A 645 -11.19 6.49 1.27
N GLY A 646 -10.47 5.59 1.96
CA GLY A 646 -11.08 4.59 2.85
C GLY A 646 -11.59 5.22 4.15
N THR A 647 -12.62 4.63 4.75
CA THR A 647 -13.14 5.04 6.06
C THR A 647 -12.81 3.97 7.10
N VAL A 648 -12.21 4.38 8.21
CA VAL A 648 -11.95 3.51 9.36
C VAL A 648 -12.77 3.95 10.58
N VAL A 649 -13.27 2.99 11.36
CA VAL A 649 -13.82 3.23 12.69
C VAL A 649 -12.66 3.19 13.68
N ILE A 650 -12.38 4.31 14.31
CA ILE A 650 -11.26 4.42 15.26
C ILE A 650 -11.64 3.94 16.65
N GLY A 651 -12.90 4.12 17.01
CA GLY A 651 -13.41 3.70 18.30
C GLY A 651 -14.85 4.13 18.52
N GLY A 652 -15.39 3.65 19.64
CA GLY A 652 -16.71 4.02 20.10
C GLY A 652 -16.92 3.67 21.57
N ILE A 653 -17.98 4.23 22.15
CA ILE A 653 -18.38 4.00 23.52
C ILE A 653 -19.88 3.68 23.51
N TYR A 654 -20.24 2.55 24.13
CA TYR A 654 -21.63 2.18 24.40
C TYR A 654 -21.89 2.28 25.89
N THR A 655 -22.94 2.99 26.29
CA THR A 655 -23.39 3.07 27.68
C THR A 655 -24.88 2.77 27.74
N GLN A 656 -25.28 1.95 28.72
CA GLN A 656 -26.67 1.67 29.01
C GLN A 656 -26.92 1.81 30.51
N ASP A 657 -27.84 2.70 30.89
CA ASP A 657 -28.28 2.91 32.26
C ASP A 657 -29.73 2.43 32.41
N GLU A 658 -29.91 1.28 33.08
CA GLU A 658 -31.23 0.76 33.44
C GLU A 658 -31.53 1.03 34.92
N ALA A 659 -32.66 1.68 35.20
CA ALA A 659 -33.15 1.92 36.55
C ALA A 659 -34.60 1.48 36.68
N MET A 660 -34.91 0.76 37.76
CA MET A 660 -36.28 0.38 38.12
C MET A 660 -36.55 0.74 39.57
N THR A 661 -37.41 1.73 39.78
CA THR A 661 -37.80 2.23 41.11
C THR A 661 -39.22 1.79 41.39
N THR A 662 -39.46 1.18 42.55
CA THR A 662 -40.82 0.81 42.99
C THR A 662 -41.08 1.36 44.38
N THR A 663 -42.01 2.30 44.47
CA THR A 663 -42.49 2.88 45.74
C THR A 663 -43.84 2.26 46.07
N LYS A 664 -43.98 1.57 47.21
CA LYS A 664 -45.20 0.84 47.53
C LYS A 664 -45.63 0.98 48.98
N VAL A 665 -46.92 0.81 49.24
CA VAL A 665 -47.43 0.60 50.59
C VAL A 665 -47.01 -0.80 51.05
N PRO A 666 -46.35 -0.95 52.23
CA PRO A 666 -45.99 -2.26 52.75
C PRO A 666 -47.20 -3.19 52.86
N LEU A 667 -46.98 -4.50 52.63
CA LEU A 667 -48.02 -5.55 52.57
C LEU A 667 -48.98 -5.42 51.36
N PHE A 668 -49.67 -4.29 51.22
CA PHE A 668 -50.71 -4.10 50.20
C PHE A 668 -50.17 -4.02 48.78
N GLY A 669 -48.95 -3.50 48.58
CA GLY A 669 -48.30 -3.43 47.27
C GLY A 669 -47.88 -4.78 46.67
N ASP A 670 -47.87 -5.85 47.48
CA ASP A 670 -47.42 -7.19 47.08
C ASP A 670 -48.57 -8.18 46.85
N ILE A 671 -49.82 -7.74 46.97
CA ILE A 671 -50.99 -8.56 46.69
C ILE A 671 -51.06 -8.87 45.18
N PRO A 672 -51.19 -10.13 44.75
CA PRO A 672 -51.38 -10.47 43.34
C PRO A 672 -52.58 -9.74 42.76
N LEU A 673 -52.47 -9.27 41.51
CA LEU A 673 -53.49 -8.52 40.77
C LEU A 673 -53.76 -7.09 41.32
N LEU A 674 -54.01 -6.95 42.63
CA LEU A 674 -54.43 -5.69 43.26
C LEU A 674 -53.26 -4.82 43.74
N GLY A 675 -52.06 -5.37 43.88
CA GLY A 675 -50.89 -4.65 44.39
C GLY A 675 -50.50 -3.43 43.56
N ASN A 676 -50.84 -3.41 42.26
CA ASN A 676 -50.65 -2.26 41.36
C ASN A 676 -51.39 -0.99 41.82
N LEU A 677 -52.46 -1.13 42.62
CA LEU A 677 -53.20 0.03 43.16
C LEU A 677 -52.53 0.64 44.39
N PHE A 678 -51.52 -0.05 44.94
CA PHE A 678 -50.81 0.31 46.16
C PHE A 678 -49.30 0.53 45.92
N ARG A 679 -48.89 0.66 44.65
CA ARG A 679 -47.50 0.93 44.26
C ARG A 679 -47.41 1.90 43.08
N ASN A 680 -46.33 2.66 43.04
CA ASN A 680 -45.82 3.33 41.87
C ASN A 680 -44.60 2.54 41.36
N THR A 681 -44.55 2.28 40.06
CA THR A 681 -43.40 1.66 39.40
C THR A 681 -42.91 2.56 38.28
N GLU A 682 -41.65 2.96 38.37
CA GLU A 682 -40.93 3.75 37.37
C GLU A 682 -39.79 2.90 36.80
N LYS A 683 -39.73 2.80 35.47
CA LYS A 683 -38.66 2.14 34.72
C LYS A 683 -38.03 3.16 33.77
N GLN A 684 -36.71 3.24 33.78
CA GLN A 684 -35.90 4.06 32.88
C GLN A 684 -34.81 3.21 32.24
N ASP A 685 -34.60 3.35 30.94
CA ASP A 685 -33.55 2.70 30.15
C ASP A 685 -32.96 3.76 29.20
N ASN A 686 -31.74 4.21 29.48
CA ASN A 686 -31.04 5.19 28.68
C ASN A 686 -29.84 4.54 27.99
N LYS A 687 -29.84 4.52 26.65
CA LYS A 687 -28.76 4.02 25.81
C LYS A 687 -28.08 5.17 25.09
N THR A 688 -26.75 5.20 25.11
CA THR A 688 -25.95 6.15 24.34
C THR A 688 -24.82 5.42 23.61
N GLU A 689 -24.69 5.71 22.32
CA GLU A 689 -23.65 5.18 21.44
C GLU A 689 -22.85 6.34 20.85
N LEU A 690 -21.53 6.31 21.01
CA LEU A 690 -20.60 7.19 20.35
C LEU A 690 -19.76 6.39 19.37
N LEU A 691 -19.64 6.83 18.13
CA LEU A 691 -18.76 6.25 17.11
C LEU A 691 -17.94 7.34 16.43
N VAL A 692 -16.65 7.07 16.23
CA VAL A 692 -15.73 8.00 15.56
C VAL A 692 -15.17 7.35 14.30
N PHE A 693 -15.49 7.95 13.15
CA PHE A 693 -15.02 7.56 11.83
C PHE A 693 -14.00 8.57 11.30
N ILE A 694 -12.99 8.09 10.59
CA ILE A 694 -12.03 8.95 9.88
C ILE A 694 -11.89 8.50 8.44
N THR A 695 -11.84 9.48 7.54
CA THR A 695 -11.67 9.29 6.10
C THR A 695 -10.61 10.27 5.59
N PRO A 696 -9.36 9.82 5.31
CA PRO A 696 -8.37 10.64 4.62
C PRO A 696 -8.53 10.56 3.11
N ARG A 697 -8.22 11.64 2.41
CA ARG A 697 -8.18 11.71 0.95
C ARG A 697 -6.99 12.55 0.50
N ILE A 698 -6.15 11.98 -0.34
CA ILE A 698 -5.05 12.73 -0.97
C ILE A 698 -5.66 13.64 -2.04
N VAL A 699 -5.30 14.92 -1.99
CA VAL A 699 -5.72 15.92 -2.98
C VAL A 699 -4.64 16.01 -4.05
N ASP A 700 -4.98 15.61 -5.27
CA ASP A 700 -4.11 15.82 -6.42
C ASP A 700 -4.26 17.25 -6.94
N ASP A 701 -3.12 17.92 -7.10
CA ASP A 701 -2.96 19.34 -7.46
C ASP A 701 -3.58 19.71 -8.85
N ARG A 702 -4.03 18.71 -9.62
CA ARG A 702 -4.67 18.89 -10.92
C ARG A 702 -6.17 19.21 -10.86
N LEU A 703 -6.78 19.16 -9.67
CA LEU A 703 -8.23 19.36 -9.48
C LEU A 703 -8.60 20.68 -8.80
N SER A 704 -7.64 21.54 -8.47
CA SER A 704 -7.84 22.81 -7.75
C SER A 704 -7.65 24.05 -8.63
N VAL A 705 -8.07 24.01 -9.89
CA VAL A 705 -8.41 25.23 -10.65
C VAL A 705 -9.66 24.98 -11.49
N ARG A 706 -10.82 25.28 -10.90
CA ARG A 706 -11.96 25.80 -11.65
C ARG A 706 -12.91 26.58 -10.76
#